data_AF-A0A6P0UM83-F1
#
_entry.id   AF-A0A6P0UM83-F1
#
_cell.length_a   1.000
_cell.length_b   1.000
_cell.length_c   1.000
_cell.angle_alpha   90.00
_cell.angle_beta   90.00
_cell.angle_gamma   90.00
#
_symmetry.space_group_name_H-M   'P 1'
#
loop_
_entity.id
_entity.type
_entity.pdbx_description
1 polymer ?
#
loop_
_entity_poly.entity_id
_entity_poly.type
_entity_poly.pdbx_seq_one_letter_code
_entity_poly.pdbx_strand_id
1 'polypeptide(L)'
;MLDTLEFQLNNVSTKKIDLQPGTDGYSYYSDFNRLLYLRLMEMEGKYIERDFKVRKEGVKQSPTADMFESETRNTHAYVSREMRIIQKDDTLNSYYLNTRGKLNITSADYRVRWSESISKDALIFSLSVPKYLYGHNIGQFVPNVHSQEFMRNPFGWRMWNRQTQNLLPRIVQFIYRFFDDLTYYLSMPSIQNFNIADVELLRIDFCYNQFFPSQAMALDKLEAQKKFYNSRVRKNSKVHSDYKTSFNYRHSDNGFYFKIYHKGEEFLRPKGRDNKSDFKRLLGENLKFLEENKQDLLPKLSTCFKAHFEKDFARQNGNVYDKLVKYYESYLKLKENKKFTKEVDGYLPFKLTFLIDQADKVLRYEMNFTKRYISTIYKRSVFRKTCNHWNRHKTIYRNVHRYNRELSRGNKLKAEQIKHAYRLDKKQFEIHVAIDKSLHKKHRFYFKSDDELLRHESVFHDYKGFTLNRHYKIKEYDDATVTNQLMETLVKMFKEEIEYFQVKDFKKVETVLDAIDSYNSHVDNKILNYNRQWGENAHKKLTHTNKRKYGLSKLNKHRFKLVLDNMNKGKSLETIRHEMGFSKSAYYQLLKDLKMFDIYKQTVKSKFNHYIIKTDFSTYYDNFYTIKDYGKLLFSPDTSVLSKDVFKR
;
A
#
# COMPACT_ATOMS: atom_id res chain seq x y z
N MET A 1 8.01 -0.78 5.76
CA MET A 1 7.29 -1.40 4.64
C MET A 1 5.77 -1.23 4.71
N LEU A 2 5.20 -0.78 5.83
CA LEU A 2 3.76 -0.58 5.99
C LEU A 2 3.43 0.92 5.93
N ASP A 3 2.38 1.29 5.21
CA ASP A 3 1.84 2.65 5.20
C ASP A 3 0.51 2.75 5.92
N THR A 4 -0.52 2.10 5.39
CA THR A 4 -1.89 2.18 5.92
C THR A 4 -2.33 0.79 6.33
N LEU A 5 -2.95 0.69 7.50
CA LEU A 5 -3.57 -0.52 8.01
C LEU A 5 -5.03 -0.23 8.31
N GLU A 6 -5.92 -1.11 7.85
CA GLU A 6 -7.33 -1.12 8.21
C GLU A 6 -7.68 -2.49 8.77
N PHE A 7 -8.17 -2.53 9.99
CA PHE A 7 -8.57 -3.75 10.68
C PHE A 7 -9.86 -3.56 11.45
N GLN A 8 -10.51 -4.67 11.75
CA GLN A 8 -11.79 -4.74 12.43
C GLN A 8 -11.63 -5.59 13.68
N LEU A 9 -11.98 -5.02 14.83
CA LEU A 9 -12.12 -5.73 16.09
C LEU A 9 -13.56 -6.23 16.20
N ASN A 10 -13.73 -7.55 16.25
CA ASN A 10 -15.04 -8.21 16.31
C ASN A 10 -15.49 -8.43 17.77
N ASN A 11 -16.72 -8.92 17.94
CA ASN A 11 -17.25 -9.39 19.21
C ASN A 11 -17.30 -8.28 20.27
N VAL A 12 -17.68 -7.07 19.88
CA VAL A 12 -17.74 -5.91 20.80
C VAL A 12 -18.99 -5.91 21.69
N SER A 13 -20.06 -6.60 21.30
CA SER A 13 -21.30 -6.73 22.06
C SER A 13 -21.86 -8.15 22.06
N THR A 14 -21.23 -9.08 21.34
CA THR A 14 -21.63 -10.50 21.30
C THR A 14 -21.55 -11.10 22.71
N LYS A 15 -22.68 -11.66 23.16
CA LYS A 15 -22.79 -12.39 24.41
C LYS A 15 -22.64 -13.90 24.16
N LYS A 16 -22.06 -14.60 25.12
CA LYS A 16 -22.03 -16.06 25.25
C LYS A 16 -22.84 -16.47 26.49
N ILE A 17 -23.32 -17.71 26.50
CA ILE A 17 -24.01 -18.26 27.67
C ILE A 17 -22.98 -18.38 28.80
N ASP A 18 -23.34 -17.91 29.98
CA ASP A 18 -22.55 -18.01 31.19
C ASP A 18 -23.35 -18.77 32.25
N LEU A 19 -22.79 -19.87 32.72
CA LEU A 19 -23.42 -20.73 33.73
C LEU A 19 -22.88 -20.44 35.13
N GLN A 20 -22.02 -19.43 35.30
CA GLN A 20 -21.51 -19.08 36.63
C GLN A 20 -22.61 -18.44 37.49
N PRO A 21 -22.72 -18.84 38.79
CA PRO A 21 -23.67 -18.25 39.73
C PRO A 21 -23.49 -16.73 39.84
N GLY A 22 -24.59 -15.97 39.78
CA GLY A 22 -24.58 -14.51 39.94
C GLY A 22 -24.46 -13.71 38.63
N THR A 23 -24.44 -14.37 37.48
CA THR A 23 -24.60 -13.72 36.16
C THR A 23 -26.06 -13.77 35.71
N ASP A 24 -26.46 -12.91 34.77
CA ASP A 24 -27.81 -12.94 34.15
C ASP A 24 -27.99 -14.12 33.17
N GLY A 25 -27.13 -15.15 33.26
CA GLY A 25 -27.04 -16.26 32.32
C GLY A 25 -26.17 -15.96 31.08
N TYR A 26 -25.61 -14.75 30.97
CA TYR A 26 -24.79 -14.34 29.83
C TYR A 26 -23.54 -13.56 30.26
N SER A 27 -22.46 -13.71 29.49
CA SER A 27 -21.28 -12.85 29.58
C SER A 27 -20.85 -12.40 28.19
N TYR A 28 -20.08 -11.31 28.10
CA TYR A 28 -19.55 -10.89 26.81
C TYR A 28 -18.46 -11.86 26.33
N TYR A 29 -18.35 -12.03 25.02
CA TYR A 29 -17.26 -12.84 24.45
C TYR A 29 -15.89 -12.24 24.77
N SER A 30 -15.80 -10.90 24.78
CA SER A 30 -14.62 -10.14 25.21
C SER A 30 -15.04 -8.87 25.95
N ASP A 31 -14.78 -8.85 27.26
CA ASP A 31 -15.02 -7.66 28.10
C ASP A 31 -14.14 -6.49 27.68
N PHE A 32 -12.91 -6.76 27.20
CA PHE A 32 -12.03 -5.73 26.67
C PHE A 32 -12.65 -5.04 25.44
N ASN A 33 -13.12 -5.82 24.48
CA ASN A 33 -13.69 -5.29 23.24
C ASN A 33 -14.97 -4.50 23.53
N ARG A 34 -15.80 -4.99 24.48
CA ARG A 34 -17.00 -4.31 24.95
C ARG A 34 -16.69 -3.00 25.64
N LEU A 35 -15.73 -2.97 26.55
CA LEU A 35 -15.35 -1.76 27.25
C LEU A 35 -14.76 -0.72 26.30
N LEU A 36 -13.92 -1.14 25.35
CA LEU A 36 -13.39 -0.25 24.32
C LEU A 36 -14.52 0.40 23.52
N TYR A 37 -15.49 -0.41 23.11
CA TYR A 37 -16.70 0.08 22.44
C TYR A 37 -17.44 1.12 23.28
N LEU A 38 -17.75 0.80 24.54
CA LEU A 38 -18.44 1.74 25.43
C LEU A 38 -17.66 3.04 25.59
N ARG A 39 -16.34 2.99 25.82
CA ARG A 39 -15.49 4.18 25.95
C ARG A 39 -15.52 5.05 24.68
N LEU A 40 -15.41 4.46 23.50
CA LEU A 40 -15.53 5.20 22.23
C LEU A 40 -16.92 5.81 22.03
N MET A 41 -17.97 5.12 22.50
CA MET A 41 -19.36 5.52 22.34
C MET A 41 -19.88 6.47 23.44
N GLU A 42 -19.19 6.59 24.57
CA GLU A 42 -19.56 7.46 25.69
C GLU A 42 -18.65 8.70 25.79
N MET A 43 -17.34 8.55 25.61
CA MET A 43 -16.39 9.66 25.79
C MET A 43 -16.41 10.65 24.62
N GLU A 44 -16.63 11.91 24.95
CA GLU A 44 -16.36 13.08 24.10
C GLU A 44 -15.31 13.94 24.81
N GLY A 45 -14.27 14.37 24.09
CA GLY A 45 -13.20 15.15 24.70
C GLY A 45 -12.10 15.53 23.72
N LYS A 46 -11.00 16.11 24.24
CA LYS A 46 -9.84 16.58 23.44
C LYS A 46 -9.30 15.52 22.46
N TYR A 47 -9.40 14.25 22.84
CA TYR A 47 -8.81 13.12 22.11
C TYR A 47 -9.79 12.36 21.21
N ILE A 48 -11.09 12.64 21.27
CA ILE A 48 -12.10 11.89 20.51
C ILE A 48 -13.10 12.86 19.89
N GLU A 49 -13.14 12.90 18.56
CA GLU A 49 -14.22 13.53 17.80
C GLU A 49 -15.20 12.45 17.32
N ARG A 50 -16.50 12.71 17.38
CA ARG A 50 -17.55 11.78 16.95
C ARG A 50 -18.58 12.47 16.07
N ASP A 51 -18.96 11.78 15.01
CA ASP A 51 -20.02 12.19 14.10
C ASP A 51 -21.15 11.14 14.15
N PHE A 52 -22.32 11.56 14.65
CA PHE A 52 -23.54 10.76 14.58
C PHE A 52 -24.41 11.22 13.40
N LYS A 53 -24.91 10.27 12.61
CA LYS A 53 -25.98 10.54 11.65
C LYS A 53 -27.28 9.99 12.21
N VAL A 54 -28.24 10.89 12.40
CA VAL A 54 -29.54 10.57 12.99
C VAL A 54 -30.65 11.07 12.07
N ARG A 55 -31.73 10.31 11.95
CA ARG A 55 -32.95 10.79 11.32
C ARG A 55 -33.73 11.60 12.36
N LYS A 56 -34.05 12.85 12.07
CA LYS A 56 -35.09 13.57 12.83
C LYS A 56 -36.44 13.10 12.31
N GLU A 57 -37.16 12.30 13.09
CA GLU A 57 -38.56 12.01 12.79
C GLU A 57 -39.41 13.14 13.38
N GLY A 58 -40.09 13.88 12.50
CA GLY A 58 -40.97 14.98 12.91
C GLY A 58 -42.29 14.42 13.45
N VAL A 59 -42.69 14.87 14.63
CA VAL A 59 -44.03 14.60 15.17
C VAL A 59 -45.03 15.45 14.36
N LYS A 60 -45.88 14.83 13.54
CA LYS A 60 -47.12 15.46 13.10
C LYS A 60 -48.14 15.30 14.23
N GLN A 61 -48.24 16.28 15.12
CA GLN A 61 -49.47 16.46 15.88
C GLN A 61 -50.37 17.37 15.04
N SER A 62 -51.53 16.86 14.63
CA SER A 62 -52.63 17.71 14.18
C SER A 62 -53.05 18.56 15.38
N PRO A 63 -53.06 19.90 15.28
CA PRO A 63 -53.44 20.74 16.39
C PRO A 63 -54.93 20.53 16.70
N THR A 64 -55.24 20.08 17.92
CA THR A 64 -56.58 20.27 18.49
C THR A 64 -56.69 21.69 19.02
N ALA A 65 -57.89 22.26 18.93
CA ALA A 65 -58.18 23.67 19.17
C ALA A 65 -57.91 24.17 20.60
N ASP A 66 -57.60 23.29 21.56
CA ASP A 66 -57.47 23.62 22.97
C ASP A 66 -56.03 23.83 23.46
N MET A 67 -55.03 23.86 22.58
CA MET A 67 -53.63 24.07 22.99
C MET A 67 -53.16 25.51 22.83
N PHE A 68 -53.71 26.39 23.67
CA PHE A 68 -53.04 27.61 24.11
C PHE A 68 -52.85 27.54 25.62
N GLU A 69 -51.62 27.27 26.06
CA GLU A 69 -50.91 28.05 27.08
C GLU A 69 -49.65 27.31 27.60
N SER A 70 -48.61 28.11 27.86
CA SER A 70 -47.30 27.81 28.45
C SER A 70 -46.17 27.26 27.56
N GLU A 71 -45.03 27.93 27.73
CA GLU A 71 -43.78 27.87 26.99
C GLU A 71 -42.95 26.64 27.37
N THR A 72 -42.70 25.78 26.38
CA THR A 72 -41.40 25.24 25.92
C THR A 72 -41.70 23.97 25.16
N ARG A 73 -41.82 24.09 23.84
CA ARG A 73 -41.92 22.92 22.96
C ARG A 73 -40.57 22.21 22.91
N ASN A 74 -40.27 21.37 23.91
CA ASN A 74 -39.35 20.26 23.71
C ASN A 74 -40.01 19.31 22.73
N THR A 75 -39.78 19.54 21.43
CA THR A 75 -40.02 18.54 20.40
C THR A 75 -39.07 17.38 20.68
N HIS A 76 -39.57 16.38 21.41
CA HIS A 76 -38.87 15.11 21.60
C HIS A 76 -38.87 14.40 20.25
N ALA A 77 -37.89 14.72 19.41
CA ALA A 77 -37.66 13.95 18.19
C ALA A 77 -37.11 12.58 18.62
N TYR A 78 -37.81 11.51 18.26
CA TYR A 78 -37.23 10.18 18.32
C TYR A 78 -36.04 10.15 17.36
N VAL A 79 -34.85 9.97 17.92
CA VAL A 79 -33.61 9.84 17.18
C VAL A 79 -33.37 8.34 16.96
N SER A 80 -33.85 7.81 15.82
CA SER A 80 -33.51 6.44 15.42
C SER A 80 -32.25 6.44 14.54
N ARG A 81 -31.33 5.52 14.83
CA ARG A 81 -30.17 5.19 13.95
C ARG A 81 -30.52 4.14 12.90
N GLU A 82 -31.73 3.60 12.92
CA GLU A 82 -32.21 2.57 12.02
C GLU A 82 -32.76 3.20 10.73
N MET A 83 -32.28 2.77 9.56
CA MET A 83 -32.87 3.05 8.26
C MET A 83 -33.53 1.80 7.74
N ARG A 84 -34.78 1.92 7.25
CA ARG A 84 -35.50 0.85 6.57
C ARG A 84 -35.65 1.19 5.10
N ILE A 85 -35.32 0.25 4.21
CA ILE A 85 -35.70 0.34 2.80
C ILE A 85 -37.07 -0.31 2.67
N ILE A 86 -38.09 0.49 2.35
CA ILE A 86 -39.45 0.01 2.10
C ILE A 86 -39.68 0.04 0.59
N GLN A 87 -40.13 -1.07 0.02
CA GLN A 87 -40.51 -1.14 -1.38
C GLN A 87 -41.88 -1.81 -1.46
N LYS A 88 -42.92 -1.07 -1.86
CA LYS A 88 -44.32 -1.53 -1.95
C LYS A 88 -44.75 -2.32 -0.70
N ASP A 89 -44.80 -1.61 0.43
CA ASP A 89 -45.36 -2.06 1.71
C ASP A 89 -44.62 -3.17 2.47
N ASP A 90 -43.57 -3.77 1.89
CA ASP A 90 -42.65 -4.65 2.61
C ASP A 90 -41.34 -3.94 3.00
N THR A 91 -40.97 -4.04 4.28
CA THR A 91 -39.63 -3.70 4.76
C THR A 91 -38.62 -4.72 4.26
N LEU A 92 -37.79 -4.33 3.29
CA LEU A 92 -36.92 -5.25 2.57
C LEU A 92 -35.61 -5.52 3.33
N ASN A 93 -35.09 -4.50 4.03
CA ASN A 93 -33.92 -4.60 4.91
C ASN A 93 -33.83 -3.38 5.85
N SER A 94 -33.45 -3.63 7.11
CA SER A 94 -33.07 -2.60 8.10
C SER A 94 -31.55 -2.50 8.20
N TYR A 95 -31.01 -1.29 8.19
CA TYR A 95 -29.59 -1.03 8.40
C TYR A 95 -29.38 0.10 9.41
N TYR A 96 -28.43 -0.08 10.32
CA TYR A 96 -28.05 0.99 11.23
C TYR A 96 -27.01 1.92 10.60
N LEU A 97 -27.18 3.23 10.80
CA LEU A 97 -26.17 4.21 10.44
C LEU A 97 -24.97 4.08 11.37
N ASN A 98 -23.81 3.76 10.79
CA ASN A 98 -22.56 3.63 11.52
C ASN A 98 -22.17 4.95 12.20
N THR A 99 -21.86 4.87 13.49
CA THR A 99 -21.11 5.92 14.19
C THR A 99 -19.69 5.98 13.63
N ARG A 100 -19.18 7.18 13.39
CA ARG A 100 -17.81 7.39 12.95
C ARG A 100 -17.14 8.37 13.88
N GLY A 101 -15.86 8.19 14.09
CA GLY A 101 -15.09 9.15 14.86
C GLY A 101 -13.63 9.16 14.47
N LYS A 102 -12.91 10.05 15.15
CA LYS A 102 -11.49 10.28 14.94
C LYS A 102 -10.83 10.33 16.32
N LEU A 103 -9.81 9.50 16.52
CA LEU A 103 -8.99 9.51 17.73
C LEU A 103 -7.75 10.36 17.47
N ASN A 104 -7.53 11.37 18.29
CA ASN A 104 -6.31 12.18 18.34
C ASN A 104 -5.41 11.56 19.42
N ILE A 105 -4.49 10.70 19.00
CA ILE A 105 -3.67 9.91 19.94
C ILE A 105 -2.39 10.67 20.34
N THR A 106 -1.94 11.62 19.52
CA THR A 106 -0.85 12.55 19.90
C THR A 106 -1.34 14.00 19.80
N SER A 107 -0.60 14.93 20.41
CA SER A 107 -0.84 16.38 20.24
C SER A 107 -0.88 16.78 18.77
N ALA A 108 -0.13 16.06 17.93
CA ALA A 108 -0.15 16.15 16.49
C ALA A 108 -1.37 15.42 15.88
N ASP A 109 -2.20 16.17 15.14
CA ASP A 109 -3.48 15.79 14.48
C ASP A 109 -3.45 14.48 13.65
N TYR A 110 -3.31 13.32 14.32
CA TYR A 110 -3.30 11.98 13.74
C TYR A 110 -4.53 11.22 14.07
N ARG A 111 -5.49 11.47 13.20
CA ARG A 111 -6.81 10.92 13.29
C ARG A 111 -6.76 9.46 12.87
N VAL A 112 -6.61 8.57 13.86
CA VAL A 112 -7.05 7.19 13.68
C VAL A 112 -8.55 7.27 13.47
N ARG A 113 -8.98 6.96 12.25
CA ARG A 113 -10.40 6.95 11.93
C ARG A 113 -10.95 5.65 12.47
N TRP A 114 -12.03 5.76 13.23
CA TRP A 114 -12.76 4.59 13.67
C TRP A 114 -14.21 4.67 13.21
N SER A 115 -14.83 3.52 13.06
CA SER A 115 -16.26 3.43 12.86
C SER A 115 -16.82 2.20 13.51
N GLU A 116 -17.97 2.35 14.14
CA GLU A 116 -18.79 1.26 14.64
C GLU A 116 -19.57 0.64 13.47
N SER A 117 -19.68 -0.69 13.47
CA SER A 117 -20.58 -1.43 12.59
C SER A 117 -21.49 -2.32 13.43
N ILE A 118 -22.64 -1.77 13.85
CA ILE A 118 -23.64 -2.48 14.69
C ILE A 118 -24.03 -3.81 14.05
N SER A 119 -24.30 -3.80 12.74
CA SER A 119 -24.71 -5.01 11.99
C SER A 119 -23.66 -6.11 11.94
N LYS A 120 -22.40 -5.81 12.24
CA LYS A 120 -21.29 -6.78 12.26
C LYS A 120 -20.75 -7.02 13.66
N ASP A 121 -21.34 -6.38 14.67
CA ASP A 121 -20.82 -6.34 16.03
C ASP A 121 -19.30 -6.06 16.08
N ALA A 122 -18.89 -4.94 15.47
CA ALA A 122 -17.46 -4.66 15.30
C ALA A 122 -17.09 -3.17 15.31
N LEU A 123 -15.84 -2.90 15.70
CA LEU A 123 -15.15 -1.63 15.55
C LEU A 123 -14.13 -1.72 14.41
N ILE A 124 -14.16 -0.77 13.48
CA ILE A 124 -13.21 -0.70 12.36
C ILE A 124 -12.25 0.46 12.61
N PHE A 125 -10.94 0.20 12.53
CA PHE A 125 -9.89 1.21 12.65
C PHE A 125 -9.15 1.36 11.32
N SER A 126 -8.87 2.60 10.92
CA SER A 126 -8.13 2.96 9.70
C SER A 126 -7.10 4.03 10.03
N LEU A 127 -5.81 3.71 9.87
CA LEU A 127 -4.70 4.59 10.21
C LEU A 127 -3.49 4.44 9.31
N SER A 128 -2.70 5.52 9.22
CA SER A 128 -1.36 5.48 8.63
C SER A 128 -0.34 5.18 9.72
N VAL A 129 0.32 4.03 9.62
CA VAL A 129 1.26 3.51 10.62
C VAL A 129 2.50 4.41 10.79
N PRO A 130 3.17 4.87 9.72
CA PRO A 130 4.28 5.81 9.88
C PRO A 130 3.84 7.10 10.57
N LYS A 131 2.64 7.59 10.25
CA LYS A 131 2.12 8.81 10.88
C LYS A 131 1.92 8.60 12.37
N TYR A 132 1.18 7.55 12.74
CA TYR A 132 0.94 7.14 14.12
C TYR A 132 2.24 7.08 14.94
N LEU A 133 3.28 6.44 14.39
CA LEU A 133 4.54 6.23 15.10
C LEU A 133 5.44 7.48 15.15
N TYR A 134 5.46 8.32 14.10
CA TYR A 134 6.58 9.25 13.90
C TYR A 134 6.23 10.74 13.84
N GLY A 135 4.97 11.16 13.78
CA GLY A 135 4.72 12.60 13.53
C GLY A 135 4.69 13.00 12.04
N HIS A 136 5.13 12.10 11.14
CA HIS A 136 4.97 12.27 9.69
C HIS A 136 5.07 10.93 8.93
N ASN A 137 5.02 10.98 7.59
CA ASN A 137 5.10 9.81 6.70
C ASN A 137 6.41 9.74 5.90
N ILE A 138 7.46 10.45 6.33
CA ILE A 138 8.82 10.33 5.76
C ILE A 138 9.56 9.16 6.43
N GLY A 139 9.30 8.92 7.72
CA GLY A 139 9.71 7.70 8.41
C GLY A 139 9.08 6.47 7.77
N GLN A 140 9.73 5.33 7.92
CA GLN A 140 9.30 4.07 7.32
C GLN A 140 9.14 3.01 8.41
N PHE A 141 8.10 2.17 8.31
CA PHE A 141 7.88 1.08 9.24
C PHE A 141 8.92 -0.04 9.06
N VAL A 142 10.12 0.15 9.61
CA VAL A 142 11.26 -0.78 9.65
C VAL A 142 11.84 -0.77 11.08
N PRO A 143 12.63 -1.78 11.49
CA PRO A 143 13.20 -1.79 12.83
C PRO A 143 14.01 -0.53 13.14
N ASN A 144 13.92 -0.07 14.38
CA ASN A 144 14.73 1.06 14.84
C ASN A 144 16.19 0.61 14.94
N VAL A 145 17.14 1.47 14.55
CA VAL A 145 18.58 1.17 14.64
C VAL A 145 19.06 0.90 16.07
N HIS A 146 18.32 1.39 17.06
CA HIS A 146 18.59 1.17 18.48
C HIS A 146 17.85 -0.05 19.07
N SER A 147 17.02 -0.75 18.29
CA SER A 147 16.33 -1.97 18.76
C SER A 147 17.31 -3.15 18.88
N GLN A 148 17.09 -4.02 19.87
CA GLN A 148 17.89 -5.24 20.04
C GLN A 148 17.85 -6.12 18.78
N GLU A 149 16.68 -6.24 18.15
CA GLU A 149 16.51 -7.00 16.91
C GLU A 149 17.40 -6.47 15.78
N PHE A 150 17.52 -5.14 15.65
CA PHE A 150 18.38 -4.54 14.65
C PHE A 150 19.86 -4.75 14.96
N MET A 151 20.27 -4.49 16.21
CA MET A 151 21.67 -4.63 16.64
C MET A 151 22.20 -6.06 16.47
N ARG A 152 21.36 -7.08 16.65
CA ARG A 152 21.74 -8.49 16.43
C ARG A 152 22.04 -8.83 14.97
N ASN A 153 21.44 -8.13 14.00
CA ASN A 153 21.66 -8.40 12.58
C ASN A 153 21.43 -7.15 11.69
N PRO A 154 22.28 -6.12 11.80
CA PRO A 154 22.07 -4.84 11.14
C PRO A 154 22.13 -4.96 9.60
N PHE A 155 22.97 -5.85 9.08
CA PHE A 155 23.08 -6.07 7.63
C PHE A 155 21.88 -6.82 7.05
N GLY A 156 21.34 -7.81 7.77
CA GLY A 156 20.15 -8.54 7.35
C GLY A 156 18.95 -7.62 7.17
N TRP A 157 18.76 -6.66 8.07
CA TRP A 157 17.66 -5.70 7.99
C TRP A 157 17.74 -4.73 6.82
N ARG A 158 18.92 -4.57 6.19
CA ARG A 158 19.05 -3.79 4.95
C ARG A 158 18.41 -4.52 3.75
N MET A 159 18.11 -5.81 3.86
CA MET A 159 17.62 -6.66 2.77
C MET A 159 16.10 -6.85 2.81
N TRP A 160 15.48 -6.93 1.63
CA TRP A 160 14.05 -7.23 1.47
C TRP A 160 13.62 -8.53 2.15
N ASN A 161 14.41 -9.60 2.02
CA ASN A 161 14.02 -10.91 2.55
C ASN A 161 13.82 -10.87 4.07
N ARG A 162 14.75 -10.25 4.81
CA ARG A 162 14.64 -10.14 6.27
C ARG A 162 13.47 -9.24 6.68
N GLN A 163 13.29 -8.11 6.00
CA GLN A 163 12.15 -7.22 6.24
C GLN A 163 10.81 -7.95 6.01
N THR A 164 10.75 -8.80 4.98
CA THR A 164 9.56 -9.58 4.63
C THR A 164 9.23 -10.65 5.69
N GLN A 165 10.23 -11.46 6.07
CA GLN A 165 10.08 -12.53 7.06
C GLN A 165 9.58 -12.04 8.42
N ASN A 166 9.93 -10.81 8.79
CA ASN A 166 9.57 -10.23 10.09
C ASN A 166 8.43 -9.21 10.01
N LEU A 167 7.79 -9.04 8.83
CA LEU A 167 6.76 -8.03 8.67
C LEU A 167 5.49 -8.36 9.46
N LEU A 168 5.01 -9.61 9.38
CA LEU A 168 3.78 -10.02 10.07
C LEU A 168 3.93 -9.98 11.60
N PRO A 169 4.99 -10.54 12.23
CA PRO A 169 5.21 -10.39 13.67
C PRO A 169 5.20 -8.92 14.12
N ARG A 170 5.86 -8.03 13.36
CA ARG A 170 5.88 -6.59 13.66
C ARG A 170 4.52 -5.91 13.50
N ILE A 171 3.70 -6.33 12.53
CA ILE A 171 2.31 -5.85 12.42
C ILE A 171 1.50 -6.27 13.65
N VAL A 172 1.64 -7.52 14.09
CA VAL A 172 0.96 -8.02 15.29
C VAL A 172 1.41 -7.25 16.53
N GLN A 173 2.71 -7.06 16.73
CA GLN A 173 3.26 -6.22 17.80
C GLN A 173 2.72 -4.78 17.76
N PHE A 174 2.63 -4.20 16.56
CA PHE A 174 2.04 -2.87 16.37
C PHE A 174 0.55 -2.84 16.79
N ILE A 175 -0.23 -3.87 16.46
CA ILE A 175 -1.65 -3.95 16.85
C ILE A 175 -1.79 -4.05 18.37
N TYR A 176 -1.00 -4.90 19.03
CA TYR A 176 -0.97 -4.95 20.50
C TYR A 176 -0.63 -3.58 21.09
N ARG A 177 0.43 -2.92 20.58
CA ARG A 177 0.81 -1.60 21.05
C ARG A 177 -0.28 -0.56 20.83
N PHE A 178 -0.93 -0.58 19.68
CA PHE A 178 -2.05 0.32 19.37
C PHE A 178 -3.17 0.18 20.40
N PHE A 179 -3.60 -1.04 20.72
CA PHE A 179 -4.63 -1.25 21.73
C PHE A 179 -4.15 -0.91 23.14
N ASP A 180 -2.87 -1.12 23.44
CA ASP A 180 -2.26 -0.78 24.73
C ASP A 180 -2.26 0.75 24.93
N ASP A 181 -1.87 1.50 23.91
CA ASP A 181 -1.98 2.96 23.88
C ASP A 181 -3.44 3.39 24.10
N LEU A 182 -4.43 2.75 23.45
CA LEU A 182 -5.85 3.07 23.68
C LEU A 182 -6.28 2.83 25.12
N THR A 183 -5.74 1.83 25.82
CA THR A 183 -6.08 1.62 27.23
C THR A 183 -5.70 2.82 28.09
N TYR A 184 -4.54 3.42 27.81
CA TYR A 184 -4.09 4.64 28.47
C TYR A 184 -4.99 5.83 28.12
N TYR A 185 -5.24 6.09 26.83
CA TYR A 185 -6.02 7.26 26.40
C TYR A 185 -7.49 7.21 26.82
N LEU A 186 -8.05 6.01 26.98
CA LEU A 186 -9.46 5.80 27.32
C LEU A 186 -9.66 5.39 28.80
N SER A 187 -8.59 5.43 29.60
CA SER A 187 -8.62 5.03 31.01
C SER A 187 -9.30 3.66 31.21
N MET A 188 -8.86 2.69 30.42
CA MET A 188 -9.30 1.30 30.49
C MET A 188 -8.32 0.46 31.32
N PRO A 189 -8.77 -0.67 31.89
CA PRO A 189 -7.89 -1.68 32.45
C PRO A 189 -6.86 -2.20 31.43
N SER A 190 -5.81 -2.83 31.94
CA SER A 190 -4.69 -3.37 31.15
C SER A 190 -5.15 -4.22 29.96
N ILE A 191 -4.35 -4.22 28.89
CA ILE A 191 -4.54 -5.00 27.66
C ILE A 191 -4.55 -6.53 27.86
N GLN A 192 -4.34 -7.06 29.07
CA GLN A 192 -4.24 -8.52 29.32
C GLN A 192 -5.40 -9.35 28.76
N ASN A 193 -6.61 -8.77 28.68
CA ASN A 193 -7.81 -9.45 28.16
C ASN A 193 -8.03 -9.26 26.66
N PHE A 194 -7.14 -8.57 25.95
CA PHE A 194 -7.23 -8.41 24.50
C PHE A 194 -6.76 -9.68 23.77
N ASN A 195 -7.56 -10.13 22.81
CA ASN A 195 -7.25 -11.30 21.99
C ASN A 195 -7.07 -10.93 20.52
N ILE A 196 -5.87 -11.15 19.99
CA ILE A 196 -5.55 -10.90 18.57
C ILE A 196 -6.39 -11.76 17.59
N ALA A 197 -6.98 -12.86 18.05
CA ALA A 197 -7.89 -13.68 17.24
C ALA A 197 -9.20 -12.96 16.88
N ASP A 198 -9.57 -11.91 17.62
CA ASP A 198 -10.76 -11.10 17.29
C ASP A 198 -10.48 -10.05 16.20
N VAL A 199 -9.23 -9.90 15.78
CA VAL A 199 -8.81 -8.87 14.83
C VAL A 199 -8.79 -9.40 13.40
N GLU A 200 -9.66 -8.84 12.57
CA GLU A 200 -9.74 -9.09 11.14
C GLU A 200 -8.98 -8.01 10.33
N LEU A 201 -8.10 -8.41 9.43
CA LEU A 201 -7.46 -7.55 8.44
C LEU A 201 -8.42 -7.21 7.29
N LEU A 202 -8.72 -5.92 7.10
CA LEU A 202 -9.54 -5.41 6.00
C LEU A 202 -8.72 -4.85 4.83
N ARG A 203 -7.61 -4.17 5.13
CA ARG A 203 -6.72 -3.59 4.13
C ARG A 203 -5.32 -3.46 4.67
N ILE A 204 -4.34 -3.71 3.80
CA ILE A 204 -2.94 -3.42 4.06
C ILE A 204 -2.34 -2.70 2.86
N ASP A 205 -1.70 -1.56 3.11
CA ASP A 205 -0.96 -0.81 2.11
C ASP A 205 0.53 -0.89 2.42
N PHE A 206 1.31 -1.36 1.47
CA PHE A 206 2.76 -1.34 1.59
C PHE A 206 3.33 -0.06 1.01
N CYS A 207 4.43 0.38 1.61
CA CYS A 207 5.25 1.46 1.07
C CYS A 207 6.74 1.18 1.15
N TYR A 208 7.47 1.80 0.23
CA TYR A 208 8.92 1.82 0.19
C TYR A 208 9.42 3.20 -0.25
N ASN A 209 10.31 3.77 0.54
CA ASN A 209 10.98 5.04 0.30
C ASN A 209 12.35 4.75 -0.33
N GLN A 210 12.50 5.07 -1.61
CA GLN A 210 13.79 5.06 -2.28
C GLN A 210 14.46 6.41 -2.08
N PHE A 211 15.64 6.41 -1.49
CA PHE A 211 16.40 7.61 -1.15
C PHE A 211 17.39 7.97 -2.26
N PHE A 212 17.48 9.26 -2.53
CA PHE A 212 18.34 9.88 -3.54
C PHE A 212 19.26 10.92 -2.88
N PRO A 213 20.43 11.20 -3.44
CA PRO A 213 21.30 12.27 -2.94
C PRO A 213 20.64 13.66 -2.99
N SER A 214 19.80 13.93 -3.98
CA SER A 214 19.17 15.23 -4.21
C SER A 214 17.75 15.14 -4.78
N GLN A 215 17.00 16.25 -4.66
CA GLN A 215 15.67 16.41 -5.24
C GLN A 215 15.66 16.26 -6.76
N ALA A 216 16.66 16.85 -7.42
CA ALA A 216 16.78 16.81 -8.87
C ALA A 216 16.92 15.37 -9.38
N MET A 217 17.68 14.53 -8.68
CA MET A 217 17.83 13.11 -9.03
C MET A 217 16.53 12.32 -8.83
N ALA A 218 15.81 12.56 -7.73
CA ALA A 218 14.52 11.92 -7.48
C ALA A 218 13.50 12.27 -8.58
N LEU A 219 13.41 13.55 -8.95
CA LEU A 219 12.48 14.00 -10.00
C LEU A 219 12.87 13.49 -11.40
N ASP A 220 14.16 13.45 -11.73
CA ASP A 220 14.64 12.91 -13.01
C ASP A 220 14.32 11.40 -13.13
N LYS A 221 14.54 10.63 -12.05
CA LYS A 221 14.14 9.20 -12.01
C LYS A 221 12.64 9.05 -12.24
N LEU A 222 11.82 9.86 -11.57
CA LEU A 222 10.36 9.80 -11.73
C LEU A 222 9.93 10.13 -13.16
N GLU A 223 10.54 11.14 -13.77
CA GLU A 223 10.29 11.50 -15.17
C GLU A 223 10.69 10.35 -16.12
N ALA A 224 11.84 9.72 -15.89
CA ALA A 224 12.27 8.54 -16.65
C ALA A 224 11.28 7.37 -16.50
N GLN A 225 10.77 7.11 -15.29
CA GLN A 225 9.74 6.08 -15.04
C GLN A 225 8.44 6.34 -15.81
N LYS A 226 8.03 7.61 -15.88
CA LYS A 226 6.86 8.05 -16.66
C LYS A 226 7.05 7.93 -18.17
N LYS A 227 8.24 7.66 -18.69
CA LYS A 227 8.40 7.42 -20.12
C LYS A 227 7.96 6.02 -20.52
N PHE A 228 8.02 5.03 -19.61
CA PHE A 228 7.68 3.64 -19.92
C PHE A 228 6.50 3.05 -19.11
N TYR A 229 5.91 3.79 -18.17
CA TYR A 229 4.72 3.33 -17.41
C TYR A 229 3.53 2.94 -18.29
N ASN A 230 3.33 3.62 -19.43
CA ASN A 230 2.25 3.33 -20.38
C ASN A 230 2.32 1.90 -20.95
N SER A 231 3.49 1.25 -20.89
CA SER A 231 3.63 -0.15 -21.28
C SER A 231 3.06 -1.14 -20.25
N ARG A 232 2.78 -0.67 -19.01
CA ARG A 232 2.15 -1.44 -17.93
C ARG A 232 0.65 -1.21 -17.83
N VAL A 233 0.19 -0.01 -18.19
CA VAL A 233 -1.23 0.38 -18.14
C VAL A 233 -1.92 -0.04 -19.44
N ARG A 234 -3.09 -0.70 -19.36
CA ARG A 234 -3.89 -0.97 -20.58
C ARG A 234 -4.42 0.36 -21.12
N LYS A 235 -4.47 0.52 -22.44
CA LYS A 235 -5.00 1.73 -23.12
C LYS A 235 -6.38 2.18 -22.62
N ASN A 236 -7.20 1.26 -22.10
CA ASN A 236 -8.56 1.54 -21.63
C ASN A 236 -8.66 1.78 -20.11
N SER A 237 -7.55 1.65 -19.37
CA SER A 237 -7.54 2.01 -17.95
C SER A 237 -7.56 3.54 -17.84
N LYS A 238 -8.55 4.11 -17.16
CA LYS A 238 -8.57 5.54 -16.83
C LYS A 238 -7.31 5.88 -16.03
N VAL A 239 -6.33 6.50 -16.68
CA VAL A 239 -5.18 7.12 -16.01
C VAL A 239 -5.73 8.37 -15.34
N HIS A 240 -6.01 8.29 -14.04
CA HIS A 240 -6.48 9.44 -13.28
C HIS A 240 -5.29 10.38 -13.06
N SER A 241 -5.19 11.42 -13.91
CA SER A 241 -4.32 12.58 -13.78
C SER A 241 -2.84 12.25 -13.52
N ASP A 242 -2.02 12.25 -14.58
CA ASP A 242 -0.56 12.28 -14.44
C ASP A 242 -0.12 13.65 -13.91
N TYR A 243 -0.07 13.80 -12.59
CA TYR A 243 0.51 14.99 -11.96
C TYR A 243 2.01 15.05 -12.26
N LYS A 244 2.60 16.24 -12.39
CA LYS A 244 4.05 16.42 -12.61
C LYS A 244 4.94 15.57 -11.68
N THR A 245 4.53 15.40 -10.42
CA THR A 245 5.31 14.76 -9.35
C THR A 245 4.77 13.40 -8.88
N SER A 246 3.85 12.78 -9.61
CA SER A 246 3.41 11.41 -9.34
C SER A 246 2.81 10.74 -10.56
N PHE A 247 2.72 9.41 -10.55
CA PHE A 247 1.77 8.69 -11.38
C PHE A 247 1.17 7.53 -10.58
N ASN A 248 -0.03 7.12 -10.96
CA ASN A 248 -0.70 5.99 -10.35
C ASN A 248 -1.51 5.23 -11.39
N TYR A 249 -1.78 3.96 -11.10
CA TYR A 249 -2.69 3.18 -11.91
C TYR A 249 -3.37 2.10 -11.07
N ARG A 250 -4.51 1.64 -11.60
CA ARG A 250 -5.22 0.49 -11.06
C ARG A 250 -5.07 -0.67 -12.02
N HIS A 251 -4.59 -1.81 -11.55
CA HIS A 251 -4.46 -2.99 -12.40
C HIS A 251 -5.86 -3.52 -12.73
N SER A 252 -6.23 -3.58 -14.02
CA SER A 252 -7.59 -3.92 -14.45
C SER A 252 -7.98 -5.37 -14.09
N ASP A 253 -7.05 -6.31 -14.15
CA ASP A 253 -7.35 -7.73 -13.86
C ASP A 253 -7.41 -8.07 -12.36
N ASN A 254 -6.70 -7.30 -11.53
CA ASN A 254 -6.42 -7.66 -10.13
C ASN A 254 -7.00 -6.64 -9.14
N GLY A 255 -7.31 -5.43 -9.60
CA GLY A 255 -7.99 -4.39 -8.82
C GLY A 255 -7.12 -3.62 -7.83
N PHE A 256 -5.83 -3.96 -7.68
CA PHE A 256 -4.90 -3.22 -6.81
C PHE A 256 -4.56 -1.85 -7.38
N TYR A 257 -4.25 -0.93 -6.46
CA TYR A 257 -3.81 0.43 -6.75
C TYR A 257 -2.32 0.54 -6.45
N PHE A 258 -1.56 1.09 -7.40
CA PHE A 258 -0.13 1.33 -7.26
C PHE A 258 0.19 2.78 -7.60
N LYS A 259 1.08 3.39 -6.82
CA LYS A 259 1.45 4.79 -6.96
C LYS A 259 2.95 4.98 -6.74
N ILE A 260 3.56 5.84 -7.55
CA ILE A 260 4.90 6.37 -7.33
C ILE A 260 4.79 7.89 -7.28
N TYR A 261 5.38 8.50 -6.26
CA TYR A 261 5.34 9.96 -6.10
C TYR A 261 6.57 10.51 -5.38
N HIS A 262 6.87 11.76 -5.67
CA HIS A 262 7.90 12.52 -4.98
C HIS A 262 7.40 12.99 -3.61
N LYS A 263 8.13 12.66 -2.53
CA LYS A 263 7.65 12.87 -1.17
C LYS A 263 7.68 14.33 -0.74
N GLY A 264 8.70 15.09 -1.13
CA GLY A 264 8.80 16.52 -0.79
C GLY A 264 7.64 17.35 -1.32
N GLU A 265 7.19 17.06 -2.55
CA GLU A 265 6.02 17.73 -3.11
C GLU A 265 4.75 17.37 -2.34
N GLU A 266 4.56 16.09 -2.02
CA GLU A 266 3.38 15.63 -1.27
C GLU A 266 3.37 16.10 0.19
N PHE A 267 4.54 16.34 0.77
CA PHE A 267 4.70 16.89 2.11
C PHE A 267 4.25 18.36 2.18
N LEU A 268 4.63 19.16 1.18
CA LEU A 268 4.29 20.58 1.10
C LEU A 268 2.86 20.82 0.60
N ARG A 269 2.42 20.05 -0.40
CA ARG A 269 1.17 20.30 -1.12
C ARG A 269 -0.08 19.91 -0.30
N PRO A 270 -1.10 20.78 -0.20
CA PRO A 270 -2.37 20.45 0.44
C PRO A 270 -3.04 19.24 -0.22
N LYS A 271 -3.71 18.40 0.58
CA LYS A 271 -4.45 17.24 0.08
C LYS A 271 -5.96 17.44 0.19
N GLY A 272 -6.66 17.10 -0.90
CA GLY A 272 -8.11 16.86 -0.90
C GLY A 272 -8.95 18.07 -0.50
N ARG A 273 -10.16 17.81 0.01
CA ARG A 273 -11.12 18.84 0.45
C ARG A 273 -10.69 19.55 1.74
N ASP A 274 -9.87 18.89 2.56
CA ASP A 274 -9.49 19.39 3.89
C ASP A 274 -8.33 20.40 3.83
N ASN A 275 -7.72 20.59 2.66
CA ASN A 275 -6.71 21.61 2.36
C ASN A 275 -5.53 21.70 3.37
N LYS A 276 -5.20 20.58 4.02
CA LYS A 276 -4.08 20.44 4.97
C LYS A 276 -3.01 19.51 4.40
N SER A 277 -1.76 19.99 4.33
CA SER A 277 -0.58 19.18 4.03
C SER A 277 0.11 18.70 5.31
N ASP A 278 1.00 17.71 5.21
CA ASP A 278 1.79 17.29 6.38
C ASP A 278 2.67 18.44 6.90
N PHE A 279 3.23 19.26 5.99
CA PHE A 279 3.93 20.49 6.35
C PHE A 279 3.06 21.47 7.13
N LYS A 280 1.89 21.85 6.59
CA LYS A 280 1.00 22.84 7.22
C LYS A 280 0.57 22.40 8.61
N ARG A 281 0.30 21.10 8.78
CA ARG A 281 -0.05 20.52 10.08
C ARG A 281 1.10 20.65 11.07
N LEU A 282 2.29 20.17 10.71
CA LEU A 282 3.44 20.20 11.61
C LEU A 282 3.93 21.60 11.94
N LEU A 283 3.81 22.53 10.99
CA LEU A 283 4.02 23.95 11.26
C LEU A 283 3.03 24.45 12.31
N GLY A 284 1.74 24.11 12.19
CA GLY A 284 0.73 24.45 13.19
C GLY A 284 1.08 23.93 14.60
N GLU A 285 1.57 22.70 14.72
CA GLU A 285 2.03 22.14 16.01
C GLU A 285 3.23 22.89 16.58
N ASN A 286 4.23 23.20 15.73
CA ASN A 286 5.39 23.98 16.14
C ASN A 286 4.99 25.38 16.62
N LEU A 287 4.08 26.05 15.92
CA LEU A 287 3.59 27.38 16.28
C LEU A 287 2.76 27.36 17.57
N LYS A 288 1.95 26.32 17.77
CA LYS A 288 1.21 26.12 19.02
C LYS A 288 2.16 25.91 20.20
N PHE A 289 3.16 25.04 20.04
CA PHE A 289 4.19 24.82 21.05
C PHE A 289 4.96 26.10 21.37
N LEU A 290 5.28 26.90 20.35
CA LEU A 290 5.94 28.18 20.51
C LEU A 290 5.10 29.16 21.34
N GLU A 291 3.78 29.23 21.10
CA GLU A 291 2.88 30.09 21.87
C GLU A 291 2.72 29.60 23.32
N GLU A 292 2.54 28.29 23.52
CA GLU A 292 2.43 27.68 24.86
C GLU A 292 3.70 27.86 25.71
N ASN A 293 4.87 27.97 25.07
CA ASN A 293 6.18 28.09 25.75
C ASN A 293 6.87 29.44 25.45
N LYS A 294 6.07 30.46 25.12
CA LYS A 294 6.57 31.75 24.61
C LYS A 294 7.54 32.44 25.56
N GLN A 295 7.25 32.43 26.87
CA GLN A 295 8.07 33.08 27.90
C GLN A 295 9.51 32.54 27.92
N ASP A 296 9.68 31.22 27.77
CA ASP A 296 10.98 30.56 27.84
C ASP A 296 11.75 30.57 26.52
N LEU A 297 11.02 30.52 25.39
CA LEU A 297 11.61 30.39 24.06
C LEU A 297 11.92 31.74 23.41
N LEU A 298 11.09 32.75 23.63
CA LEU A 298 11.21 34.05 22.95
C LEU A 298 12.58 34.72 23.19
N PRO A 299 13.18 34.72 24.39
CA PRO A 299 14.51 35.30 24.57
C PRO A 299 15.57 34.64 23.67
N LYS A 300 15.59 33.31 23.64
CA LYS A 300 16.54 32.50 22.85
C LYS A 300 16.34 32.71 21.36
N LEU A 301 15.10 32.72 20.93
CA LEU A 301 14.70 32.91 19.53
C LEU A 301 14.90 34.35 19.06
N SER A 302 14.76 35.34 19.95
CA SER A 302 15.05 36.75 19.65
C SER A 302 16.55 36.98 19.44
N THR A 303 17.41 36.34 20.25
CA THR A 303 18.86 36.34 20.03
C THR A 303 19.21 35.72 18.67
N CYS A 304 18.60 34.59 18.34
CA CYS A 304 18.74 33.97 17.02
C CYS A 304 18.29 34.95 15.91
N PHE A 305 17.11 35.54 16.00
CA PHE A 305 16.59 36.48 15.00
C PHE A 305 17.49 37.70 14.83
N LYS A 306 17.99 38.28 15.93
CA LYS A 306 18.94 39.41 15.88
C LYS A 306 20.21 39.06 15.11
N ALA A 307 20.74 37.85 15.27
CA ALA A 307 21.97 37.40 14.61
C ALA A 307 21.83 37.28 13.08
N HIS A 308 20.63 37.03 12.56
CA HIS A 308 20.37 36.92 11.11
C HIS A 308 19.74 38.18 10.50
N PHE A 309 18.99 38.96 11.29
CA PHE A 309 18.17 40.07 10.83
C PHE A 309 18.29 41.32 11.73
N GLU A 310 19.52 41.72 12.03
CA GLU A 310 19.83 42.81 12.96
C GLU A 310 19.06 44.12 12.67
N LYS A 311 18.99 44.53 11.40
CA LYS A 311 18.26 45.75 10.98
C LYS A 311 16.76 45.65 11.30
N ASP A 312 16.16 44.50 11.08
CA ASP A 312 14.75 44.26 11.39
C ASP A 312 14.51 44.17 12.89
N PHE A 313 15.45 43.59 13.64
CA PHE A 313 15.40 43.54 15.09
C PHE A 313 15.44 44.95 15.72
N ALA A 314 16.36 45.80 15.26
CA ALA A 314 16.48 47.19 15.71
C ALA A 314 15.20 47.99 15.40
N ARG A 315 14.64 47.84 14.19
CA ARG A 315 13.38 48.50 13.77
C ARG A 315 12.16 48.10 14.60
N GLN A 316 12.20 46.97 15.29
CA GLN A 316 11.08 46.50 16.12
C GLN A 316 11.32 46.74 17.61
N ASN A 317 12.37 47.48 17.98
CA ASN A 317 12.76 47.71 19.38
C ASN A 317 12.84 46.40 20.20
N GLY A 318 13.25 45.30 19.55
CA GLY A 318 13.33 43.97 20.18
C GLY A 318 12.04 43.15 20.23
N ASN A 319 10.87 43.71 19.91
CA ASN A 319 9.61 42.95 19.82
C ASN A 319 9.48 42.26 18.45
N VAL A 320 10.06 41.06 18.32
CA VAL A 320 10.20 40.39 17.02
C VAL A 320 9.33 39.16 16.82
N TYR A 321 8.42 38.83 17.74
CA TYR A 321 7.67 37.56 17.70
C TYR A 321 6.94 37.33 16.37
N ASP A 322 6.11 38.28 15.94
CA ASP A 322 5.31 38.15 14.72
C ASP A 322 6.19 38.09 13.47
N LYS A 323 7.27 38.88 13.44
CA LYS A 323 8.25 38.83 12.34
C LYS A 323 9.00 37.51 12.31
N LEU A 324 9.39 36.98 13.47
CA LEU A 324 10.09 35.71 13.59
C LEU A 324 9.24 34.57 13.05
N VAL A 325 7.98 34.49 13.48
CA VAL A 325 7.02 33.48 13.00
C VAL A 325 6.84 33.60 11.48
N LYS A 326 6.61 34.82 10.98
CA LYS A 326 6.45 35.08 9.55
C LYS A 326 7.68 34.69 8.73
N TYR A 327 8.88 35.02 9.22
CA TYR A 327 10.14 34.72 8.54
C TYR A 327 10.39 33.21 8.56
N TYR A 328 10.17 32.55 9.68
CA TYR A 328 10.31 31.10 9.81
C TYR A 328 9.38 30.36 8.85
N GLU A 329 8.08 30.69 8.81
CA GLU A 329 7.14 30.08 7.87
C GLU A 329 7.53 30.32 6.40
N SER A 330 7.91 31.56 6.06
CA SER A 330 8.24 31.93 4.68
C SER A 330 9.50 31.23 4.20
N TYR A 331 10.56 31.25 5.02
CA TYR A 331 11.85 30.66 4.66
C TYR A 331 11.83 29.13 4.64
N LEU A 332 10.98 28.46 5.42
CA LEU A 332 10.74 27.03 5.27
C LEU A 332 10.16 26.68 3.89
N LYS A 333 9.19 27.45 3.40
CA LYS A 333 8.55 27.21 2.09
C LYS A 333 9.49 27.54 0.93
N LEU A 334 10.19 28.67 1.02
CA LEU A 334 11.11 29.14 -0.01
C LEU A 334 12.45 28.40 0.01
N LYS A 335 12.75 27.67 1.09
CA LYS A 335 14.02 26.98 1.35
C LYS A 335 15.23 27.94 1.41
N GLU A 336 14.98 29.18 1.82
CA GLU A 336 15.96 30.23 2.01
C GLU A 336 16.39 30.31 3.48
N ASN A 337 17.44 31.09 3.79
CA ASN A 337 17.92 31.32 5.17
C ASN A 337 18.01 30.04 6.04
N LYS A 338 18.52 28.95 5.46
CA LYS A 338 18.55 27.62 6.09
C LYS A 338 19.22 27.58 7.46
N LYS A 339 20.17 28.49 7.72
CA LYS A 339 20.84 28.58 9.02
C LYS A 339 19.87 29.06 10.10
N PHE A 340 19.15 30.16 9.85
CA PHE A 340 18.10 30.66 10.74
C PHE A 340 17.01 29.61 11.00
N THR A 341 16.46 28.99 9.96
CA THR A 341 15.37 28.01 10.14
C THR A 341 15.82 26.75 10.88
N LYS A 342 17.09 26.32 10.74
CA LYS A 342 17.68 25.22 11.54
C LYS A 342 17.88 25.59 13.01
N GLU A 343 18.32 26.82 13.29
CA GLU A 343 18.48 27.30 14.67
C GLU A 343 17.12 27.39 15.37
N VAL A 344 16.09 27.92 14.69
CA VAL A 344 14.71 27.93 15.20
C VAL A 344 14.19 26.51 15.40
N ASP A 345 14.35 25.62 14.42
CA ASP A 345 13.99 24.20 14.54
C ASP A 345 14.63 23.55 15.77
N GLY A 346 15.83 23.95 16.18
CA GLY A 346 16.52 23.45 17.37
C GLY A 346 15.67 23.48 18.64
N TYR A 347 14.80 24.50 18.77
CA TYR A 347 13.92 24.71 19.92
C TYR A 347 12.52 24.11 19.77
N LEU A 348 12.16 23.61 18.58
CA LEU A 348 10.81 23.16 18.26
C LEU A 348 10.68 21.63 18.24
N PRO A 349 9.49 21.05 18.48
CA PRO A 349 9.30 19.60 18.48
C PRO A 349 9.61 18.96 17.13
N PHE A 350 9.18 19.56 16.02
CA PHE A 350 9.40 19.05 14.67
C PHE A 350 10.48 19.84 13.95
N LYS A 351 11.49 19.13 13.43
CA LYS A 351 12.62 19.72 12.70
C LYS A 351 12.26 19.90 11.22
N LEU A 352 11.40 20.88 10.92
CA LEU A 352 10.77 21.02 9.60
C LEU A 352 11.76 21.22 8.46
N THR A 353 12.83 21.99 8.67
CA THR A 353 13.89 22.17 7.66
C THR A 353 14.51 20.84 7.27
N PHE A 354 14.80 20.00 8.27
CA PHE A 354 15.34 18.66 8.04
C PHE A 354 14.32 17.75 7.36
N LEU A 355 13.06 17.74 7.80
CA LEU A 355 12.01 16.89 7.22
C LEU A 355 11.75 17.25 5.74
N ILE A 356 11.75 18.54 5.38
CA ILE A 356 11.63 18.99 3.99
C ILE A 356 12.82 18.48 3.17
N ASP A 357 14.05 18.73 3.64
CA ASP A 357 15.27 18.31 2.95
C ASP A 357 15.34 16.78 2.76
N GLN A 358 14.80 15.99 3.70
CA GLN A 358 14.70 14.52 3.58
C GLN A 358 13.58 14.09 2.64
N ALA A 359 12.40 14.71 2.72
CA ALA A 359 11.26 14.38 1.86
C ALA A 359 11.58 14.66 0.37
N ASP A 360 12.31 15.73 0.08
CA ASP A 360 12.79 16.05 -1.27
C ASP A 360 13.71 14.98 -1.88
N LYS A 361 14.32 14.15 -1.04
CA LYS A 361 15.24 13.10 -1.48
C LYS A 361 14.55 11.76 -1.69
N VAL A 362 13.22 11.70 -1.60
CA VAL A 362 12.49 10.43 -1.58
C VAL A 362 11.51 10.31 -2.73
N LEU A 363 11.65 9.22 -3.49
CA LEU A 363 10.53 8.65 -4.25
C LEU A 363 9.88 7.55 -3.44
N ARG A 364 8.57 7.69 -3.25
CA ARG A 364 7.77 6.74 -2.48
C ARG A 364 6.92 5.88 -3.41
N TYR A 365 7.05 4.58 -3.23
CA TYR A 365 6.26 3.55 -3.88
C TYR A 365 5.19 3.08 -2.91
N GLU A 366 3.95 2.97 -3.38
CA GLU A 366 2.81 2.51 -2.57
C GLU A 366 1.95 1.52 -3.34
N MET A 367 1.52 0.44 -2.66
CA MET A 367 0.61 -0.55 -3.21
C MET A 367 -0.44 -0.94 -2.18
N ASN A 368 -1.71 -0.87 -2.59
CA ASN A 368 -2.86 -1.18 -1.75
C ASN A 368 -3.37 -2.61 -1.99
N PHE A 369 -3.52 -3.36 -0.90
CA PHE A 369 -4.19 -4.65 -0.87
C PHE A 369 -5.48 -4.58 -0.04
N THR A 370 -6.61 -4.44 -0.74
CA THR A 370 -7.95 -4.55 -0.15
C THR A 370 -8.30 -6.01 0.18
N LYS A 371 -9.20 -6.26 1.14
CA LYS A 371 -9.75 -7.58 1.49
C LYS A 371 -10.11 -8.44 0.28
N ARG A 372 -10.80 -7.85 -0.71
CA ARG A 372 -11.15 -8.54 -1.96
C ARG A 372 -9.92 -9.04 -2.70
N TYR A 373 -8.88 -8.21 -2.78
CA TYR A 373 -7.67 -8.59 -3.49
C TYR A 373 -6.82 -9.59 -2.71
N ILE A 374 -6.70 -9.41 -1.40
CA ILE A 374 -6.05 -10.38 -0.51
C ILE A 374 -6.70 -11.76 -0.67
N SER A 375 -8.04 -11.83 -0.68
CA SER A 375 -8.80 -13.06 -0.93
C SER A 375 -8.43 -13.72 -2.27
N THR A 376 -8.34 -12.96 -3.35
CA THR A 376 -7.90 -13.48 -4.66
C THR A 376 -6.48 -14.05 -4.62
N ILE A 377 -5.54 -13.35 -3.97
CA ILE A 377 -4.15 -13.79 -3.85
C ILE A 377 -4.05 -15.05 -3.00
N TYR A 378 -4.72 -15.06 -1.85
CA TYR A 378 -4.78 -16.17 -0.92
C TYR A 378 -5.24 -17.46 -1.61
N LYS A 379 -6.39 -17.44 -2.32
CA LYS A 379 -6.91 -18.61 -3.05
C LYS A 379 -6.01 -19.08 -4.19
N ARG A 380 -5.26 -18.15 -4.79
CA ARG A 380 -4.35 -18.46 -5.89
C ARG A 380 -3.05 -19.11 -5.40
N SER A 381 -2.50 -18.61 -4.31
CA SER A 381 -1.08 -18.78 -3.95
C SER A 381 -0.83 -19.36 -2.55
N VAL A 382 -1.86 -19.49 -1.71
CA VAL A 382 -1.72 -19.92 -0.30
C VAL A 382 -2.68 -21.09 -0.02
N PHE A 383 -3.99 -20.88 -0.18
CA PHE A 383 -5.02 -21.86 0.18
C PHE A 383 -4.79 -23.22 -0.47
N ARG A 384 -4.59 -24.24 0.37
CA ARG A 384 -4.39 -25.65 0.00
C ARG A 384 -3.35 -25.84 -1.10
N LYS A 385 -2.34 -24.97 -1.17
CA LYS A 385 -1.37 -24.96 -2.29
C LYS A 385 -0.60 -26.27 -2.43
N THR A 386 -0.29 -26.92 -1.31
CA THR A 386 0.44 -28.19 -1.25
C THR A 386 -0.49 -29.42 -1.31
N CYS A 387 -1.81 -29.24 -1.30
CA CYS A 387 -2.76 -30.35 -1.31
C CYS A 387 -2.93 -30.92 -2.74
N ASN A 388 -2.49 -32.17 -2.93
CA ASN A 388 -2.56 -32.87 -4.22
C ASN A 388 -3.99 -33.01 -4.76
N HIS A 389 -4.95 -33.35 -3.90
CA HIS A 389 -6.36 -33.48 -4.27
C HIS A 389 -6.95 -32.16 -4.76
N TRP A 390 -6.69 -31.07 -4.03
CA TRP A 390 -7.10 -29.73 -4.42
C TRP A 390 -6.49 -29.32 -5.76
N ASN A 391 -5.19 -29.55 -5.96
CA ASN A 391 -4.50 -29.21 -7.21
C ASN A 391 -5.05 -29.99 -8.42
N ARG A 392 -5.42 -31.27 -8.23
CA ARG A 392 -6.11 -32.07 -9.26
C ARG A 392 -7.46 -31.45 -9.63
N HIS A 393 -8.28 -31.08 -8.66
CA HIS A 393 -9.58 -30.44 -8.92
C HIS A 393 -9.46 -29.03 -9.51
N LYS A 394 -8.47 -28.26 -9.10
CA LYS A 394 -8.14 -26.95 -9.69
C LYS A 394 -7.74 -27.08 -11.16
N THR A 395 -7.10 -28.19 -11.53
CA THR A 395 -6.76 -28.49 -12.93
C THR A 395 -8.01 -28.81 -13.75
N ILE A 396 -8.90 -29.65 -13.21
CA ILE A 396 -10.21 -29.95 -13.83
C ILE A 396 -11.02 -28.66 -14.01
N TYR A 397 -11.14 -27.84 -12.96
CA TYR A 397 -11.79 -26.54 -13.00
C TYR A 397 -11.23 -25.66 -14.13
N ARG A 398 -9.91 -25.54 -14.27
CA ARG A 398 -9.30 -24.74 -15.36
C ARG A 398 -9.64 -25.25 -16.75
N ASN A 399 -9.69 -26.57 -16.94
CA ASN A 399 -10.01 -27.17 -18.24
C ASN A 399 -11.47 -26.92 -18.61
N VAL A 400 -12.40 -27.15 -17.69
CA VAL A 400 -13.84 -26.88 -17.88
C VAL A 400 -14.10 -25.38 -18.05
N HIS A 401 -13.45 -24.54 -17.25
CA HIS A 401 -13.58 -23.09 -17.37
C HIS A 401 -13.07 -22.57 -18.73
N ARG A 402 -11.98 -23.17 -19.26
CA ARG A 402 -11.46 -22.86 -20.59
C ARG A 402 -12.46 -23.26 -21.68
N TYR A 403 -13.08 -24.44 -21.56
CA TYR A 403 -14.15 -24.90 -22.44
C TYR A 403 -15.32 -23.91 -22.44
N ASN A 404 -15.88 -23.60 -21.27
CA ASN A 404 -17.01 -22.67 -21.10
C ASN A 404 -16.70 -21.28 -21.67
N ARG A 405 -15.46 -20.78 -21.50
CA ARG A 405 -15.04 -19.49 -22.04
C ARG A 405 -14.96 -19.46 -23.57
N GLU A 406 -14.55 -20.53 -24.23
CA GLU A 406 -14.57 -20.57 -25.70
C GLU A 406 -16.00 -20.70 -26.23
N LEU A 407 -16.88 -21.45 -25.54
CA LEU A 407 -18.31 -21.46 -25.84
C LEU A 407 -18.95 -20.08 -25.71
N SER A 408 -18.66 -19.35 -24.62
CA SER A 408 -19.21 -18.00 -24.40
C SER A 408 -18.72 -16.98 -25.43
N ARG A 409 -17.65 -17.29 -26.16
CA ARG A 409 -17.13 -16.50 -27.28
C ARG A 409 -17.67 -16.94 -28.64
N GLY A 410 -18.55 -17.94 -28.68
CA GLY A 410 -19.10 -18.52 -29.92
C GLY A 410 -18.15 -19.48 -30.65
N ASN A 411 -16.98 -19.80 -30.10
CA ASN A 411 -15.99 -20.66 -30.76
C ASN A 411 -16.24 -22.14 -30.45
N LYS A 412 -17.31 -22.70 -31.03
CA LYS A 412 -17.75 -24.08 -30.79
C LYS A 412 -16.70 -25.12 -31.17
N LEU A 413 -16.06 -24.99 -32.32
CA LEU A 413 -15.05 -25.95 -32.80
C LEU A 413 -13.88 -26.09 -31.83
N LYS A 414 -13.37 -24.96 -31.33
CA LYS A 414 -12.28 -24.96 -30.35
C LYS A 414 -12.72 -25.46 -28.98
N ALA A 415 -13.96 -25.21 -28.59
CA ALA A 415 -14.53 -25.78 -27.38
C ALA A 415 -14.59 -27.32 -27.48
N GLU A 416 -15.07 -27.89 -28.59
CA GLU A 416 -15.08 -29.34 -28.80
C GLU A 416 -13.66 -29.95 -28.82
N GLN A 417 -12.68 -29.27 -29.45
CA GLN A 417 -11.27 -29.69 -29.37
C GLN A 417 -10.76 -29.75 -27.92
N ILE A 418 -11.10 -28.75 -27.09
CA ILE A 418 -10.75 -28.74 -25.65
C ILE A 418 -11.45 -29.88 -24.93
N LYS A 419 -12.75 -30.09 -25.19
CA LYS A 419 -13.55 -31.16 -24.58
C LYS A 419 -12.94 -32.53 -24.84
N HIS A 420 -12.57 -32.80 -26.10
CA HIS A 420 -11.93 -34.06 -26.49
C HIS A 420 -10.51 -34.18 -25.92
N ALA A 421 -9.67 -33.14 -26.05
CA ALA A 421 -8.28 -33.16 -25.58
C ALA A 421 -8.15 -33.43 -24.07
N TYR A 422 -9.08 -32.93 -23.27
CA TYR A 422 -9.08 -33.13 -21.82
C TYR A 422 -10.07 -34.19 -21.33
N ARG A 423 -10.77 -34.89 -22.26
CA ARG A 423 -11.80 -35.89 -21.96
C ARG A 423 -12.81 -35.37 -20.93
N LEU A 424 -13.38 -34.18 -21.18
CA LEU A 424 -14.30 -33.55 -20.24
C LEU A 424 -15.63 -34.33 -20.20
N ASP A 425 -15.98 -34.81 -19.01
CA ASP A 425 -17.20 -35.57 -18.73
C ASP A 425 -18.10 -34.82 -17.73
N LYS A 426 -19.30 -35.36 -17.49
CA LYS A 426 -20.28 -34.77 -16.55
C LYS A 426 -19.69 -34.55 -15.15
N LYS A 427 -18.88 -35.50 -14.65
CA LYS A 427 -18.27 -35.42 -13.31
C LYS A 427 -17.31 -34.24 -13.22
N GLN A 428 -16.57 -33.95 -14.28
CA GLN A 428 -15.67 -32.79 -14.32
C GLN A 428 -16.43 -31.45 -14.28
N PHE A 429 -17.60 -31.36 -14.91
CA PHE A 429 -18.47 -30.18 -14.79
C PHE A 429 -19.03 -30.01 -13.37
N GLU A 430 -19.40 -31.10 -12.70
CA GLU A 430 -19.83 -31.08 -11.29
C GLU A 430 -18.68 -30.58 -10.37
N ILE A 431 -17.46 -31.09 -10.58
CA ILE A 431 -16.27 -30.61 -9.88
C ILE A 431 -16.05 -29.12 -10.15
N HIS A 432 -16.18 -28.68 -11.39
CA HIS A 432 -16.06 -27.25 -11.73
C HIS A 432 -17.03 -26.41 -10.91
N VAL A 433 -18.31 -26.76 -10.83
CA VAL A 433 -19.31 -25.99 -10.07
C VAL A 433 -18.98 -25.92 -8.58
N ALA A 434 -18.55 -27.04 -7.98
CA ALA A 434 -18.19 -27.07 -6.56
C ALA A 434 -16.94 -26.23 -6.26
N ILE A 435 -15.90 -26.35 -7.08
CA ILE A 435 -14.65 -25.60 -6.93
C ILE A 435 -14.85 -24.11 -7.24
N ASP A 436 -15.70 -23.78 -8.23
CA ASP A 436 -16.01 -22.40 -8.59
C ASP A 436 -16.55 -21.61 -7.39
N LYS A 437 -17.47 -22.21 -6.63
CA LYS A 437 -18.03 -21.59 -5.41
C LYS A 437 -16.95 -21.30 -4.36
N SER A 438 -16.06 -22.25 -4.09
CA SER A 438 -14.93 -22.05 -3.17
C SER A 438 -13.96 -20.98 -3.70
N LEU A 439 -13.61 -21.02 -5.00
CA LEU A 439 -12.69 -20.06 -5.61
C LEU A 439 -13.27 -18.63 -5.70
N HIS A 440 -14.58 -18.45 -5.68
CA HIS A 440 -15.23 -17.13 -5.66
C HIS A 440 -15.60 -16.63 -4.26
N LYS A 441 -15.44 -17.47 -3.23
CA LYS A 441 -15.70 -17.13 -1.83
C LYS A 441 -14.84 -15.95 -1.35
N LYS A 442 -15.42 -15.04 -0.58
CA LYS A 442 -14.68 -13.91 0.03
C LYS A 442 -14.34 -14.30 1.45
N HIS A 443 -13.06 -14.22 1.80
CA HIS A 443 -12.60 -14.57 3.15
C HIS A 443 -12.48 -13.35 4.06
N ARG A 444 -12.75 -13.54 5.35
CA ARG A 444 -12.35 -12.68 6.47
C ARG A 444 -10.97 -13.13 6.94
N PHE A 445 -10.03 -12.21 7.10
CA PHE A 445 -8.63 -12.57 7.37
C PHE A 445 -8.27 -12.28 8.81
N TYR A 446 -8.05 -13.29 9.64
CA TYR A 446 -7.71 -13.15 11.05
C TYR A 446 -6.21 -13.31 11.29
N PHE A 447 -5.65 -12.56 12.24
CA PHE A 447 -4.24 -12.66 12.60
C PHE A 447 -3.90 -13.92 13.39
N LYS A 448 -4.91 -14.53 14.04
CA LYS A 448 -4.82 -15.81 14.73
C LYS A 448 -6.11 -16.58 14.49
N SER A 449 -5.98 -17.87 14.24
CA SER A 449 -7.07 -18.80 13.92
C SER A 449 -6.93 -20.06 14.75
N ASP A 450 -8.02 -20.82 14.87
CA ASP A 450 -7.98 -22.15 15.50
C ASP A 450 -7.38 -23.24 14.58
N ASP A 451 -7.09 -24.39 15.19
CA ASP A 451 -6.48 -25.54 14.50
C ASP A 451 -7.40 -26.20 13.46
N GLU A 452 -8.73 -26.06 13.60
CA GLU A 452 -9.68 -26.60 12.62
C GLU A 452 -9.59 -25.81 11.31
N LEU A 453 -9.57 -24.47 11.40
CA LEU A 453 -9.38 -23.58 10.27
C LEU A 453 -8.01 -23.82 9.63
N LEU A 454 -6.92 -23.85 10.41
CA LEU A 454 -5.57 -24.10 9.88
C LEU A 454 -5.46 -25.44 9.14
N ARG A 455 -6.13 -26.49 9.63
CA ARG A 455 -6.24 -27.79 8.92
C ARG A 455 -7.05 -27.66 7.64
N HIS A 456 -8.19 -26.98 7.67
CA HIS A 456 -9.00 -26.73 6.48
C HIS A 456 -8.24 -25.97 5.39
N GLU A 457 -7.41 -24.99 5.77
CA GLU A 457 -6.60 -24.18 4.86
C GLU A 457 -5.44 -24.95 4.22
N SER A 458 -4.94 -26.00 4.88
CA SER A 458 -3.81 -26.80 4.41
C SER A 458 -4.23 -28.03 3.60
N VAL A 459 -5.31 -28.71 3.98
CA VAL A 459 -5.70 -30.00 3.41
C VAL A 459 -7.17 -30.02 2.97
N PHE A 460 -7.46 -30.78 1.90
CA PHE A 460 -8.81 -31.08 1.44
C PHE A 460 -9.28 -32.44 1.99
N HIS A 461 -9.82 -32.43 3.21
CA HIS A 461 -10.17 -33.66 3.95
C HIS A 461 -11.32 -34.46 3.35
N ASP A 462 -12.30 -33.80 2.72
CA ASP A 462 -13.55 -34.42 2.27
C ASP A 462 -13.48 -35.05 0.88
N TYR A 463 -12.28 -35.35 0.38
CA TYR A 463 -12.07 -35.80 -1.00
C TYR A 463 -12.90 -37.04 -1.36
N LYS A 464 -12.93 -38.05 -0.48
CA LYS A 464 -13.66 -39.31 -0.75
C LYS A 464 -15.17 -39.06 -0.88
N GLY A 465 -15.78 -38.35 0.07
CA GLY A 465 -17.20 -37.98 0.03
C GLY A 465 -17.56 -37.12 -1.18
N PHE A 466 -16.70 -36.17 -1.53
CA PHE A 466 -16.85 -35.33 -2.72
C PHE A 466 -16.81 -36.11 -4.03
N THR A 467 -15.98 -37.15 -4.14
CA THR A 467 -15.89 -37.95 -5.37
C THR A 467 -17.02 -38.95 -5.57
N LEU A 468 -17.75 -39.30 -4.50
CA LEU A 468 -18.79 -40.33 -4.47
C LEU A 468 -20.21 -39.76 -4.50
N ASN A 469 -20.46 -38.59 -3.91
CA ASN A 469 -21.79 -38.00 -3.80
C ASN A 469 -21.98 -36.80 -4.76
N ARG A 470 -22.93 -36.93 -5.70
CA ARG A 470 -23.27 -35.89 -6.71
C ARG A 470 -23.77 -34.58 -6.09
N HIS A 471 -24.27 -34.59 -4.86
CA HIS A 471 -24.80 -33.41 -4.15
C HIS A 471 -23.86 -32.89 -3.06
N TYR A 472 -22.61 -33.36 -3.00
CA TYR A 472 -21.67 -32.94 -1.96
C TYR A 472 -21.36 -31.44 -2.05
N LYS A 473 -21.59 -30.72 -0.95
CA LYS A 473 -21.13 -29.34 -0.77
C LYS A 473 -19.85 -29.36 0.03
N ILE A 474 -18.79 -28.79 -0.53
CA ILE A 474 -17.53 -28.61 0.20
C ILE A 474 -17.80 -27.75 1.44
N LYS A 475 -17.46 -28.24 2.64
CA LYS A 475 -17.45 -27.42 3.86
C LYS A 475 -16.39 -26.34 3.68
N GLU A 476 -16.81 -25.10 3.59
CA GLU A 476 -15.91 -23.95 3.38
C GLU A 476 -16.10 -22.95 4.52
N TYR A 477 -14.99 -22.44 5.06
CA TYR A 477 -15.02 -21.42 6.09
C TYR A 477 -15.06 -20.04 5.47
N ASP A 478 -15.78 -19.11 6.09
CA ASP A 478 -15.73 -17.69 5.70
C ASP A 478 -14.42 -17.05 6.15
N ASP A 479 -13.75 -17.68 7.12
CA ASP A 479 -12.54 -17.18 7.75
C ASP A 479 -11.30 -17.75 7.06
N ALA A 480 -10.19 -17.03 7.20
CA ALA A 480 -8.88 -17.39 6.71
C ALA A 480 -7.82 -16.75 7.60
N THR A 481 -6.64 -17.35 7.66
CA THR A 481 -5.53 -16.88 8.50
C THR A 481 -4.60 -15.95 7.71
N VAL A 482 -4.18 -14.85 8.32
CA VAL A 482 -3.06 -14.04 7.83
C VAL A 482 -1.76 -14.77 8.15
N THR A 483 -1.30 -15.62 7.23
CA THR A 483 -0.06 -16.39 7.40
C THR A 483 1.17 -15.63 6.92
N ASN A 484 2.37 -16.03 7.38
CA ASN A 484 3.64 -15.53 6.84
C ASN A 484 3.74 -15.73 5.33
N GLN A 485 3.29 -16.88 4.81
CA GLN A 485 3.30 -17.16 3.37
C GLN A 485 2.41 -16.19 2.57
N LEU A 486 1.24 -15.83 3.12
CA LEU A 486 0.39 -14.81 2.51
C LEU A 486 1.12 -13.47 2.48
N MET A 487 1.67 -13.04 3.62
CA MET A 487 2.40 -11.78 3.73
C MET A 487 3.60 -11.71 2.77
N GLU A 488 4.41 -12.76 2.70
CA GLU A 488 5.51 -12.91 1.75
C GLU A 488 5.05 -12.79 0.30
N THR A 489 3.90 -13.40 -0.03
CA THR A 489 3.33 -13.32 -1.38
C THR A 489 2.91 -11.88 -1.71
N LEU A 490 2.23 -11.18 -0.78
CA LEU A 490 1.83 -9.79 -0.99
C LEU A 490 3.05 -8.89 -1.18
N VAL A 491 4.08 -9.03 -0.33
CA VAL A 491 5.32 -8.25 -0.41
C VAL A 491 6.10 -8.55 -1.69
N LYS A 492 6.18 -9.82 -2.10
CA LYS A 492 6.80 -10.20 -3.36
C LYS A 492 6.15 -9.49 -4.55
N MET A 493 4.82 -9.46 -4.59
CA MET A 493 4.09 -8.73 -5.64
C MET A 493 4.39 -7.23 -5.63
N PHE A 494 4.49 -6.63 -4.43
CA PHE A 494 4.89 -5.23 -4.30
C PHE A 494 6.32 -4.99 -4.79
N LYS A 495 7.27 -5.85 -4.44
CA LYS A 495 8.67 -5.78 -4.88
C LYS A 495 8.79 -5.94 -6.39
N GLU A 496 8.07 -6.87 -6.99
CA GLU A 496 8.03 -7.07 -8.45
C GLU A 496 7.56 -5.80 -9.20
N GLU A 497 6.59 -5.07 -8.65
CA GLU A 497 6.18 -3.76 -9.21
C GLU A 497 7.26 -2.69 -9.03
N ILE A 498 7.94 -2.61 -7.87
CA ILE A 498 9.07 -1.68 -7.67
C ILE A 498 10.21 -1.99 -8.66
N GLU A 499 10.57 -3.25 -8.83
CA GLU A 499 11.63 -3.71 -9.74
C GLU A 499 11.29 -3.40 -11.20
N TYR A 500 10.02 -3.54 -11.59
CA TYR A 500 9.55 -3.18 -12.92
C TYR A 500 9.77 -1.69 -13.25
N PHE A 501 9.67 -0.82 -12.24
CA PHE A 501 9.89 0.63 -12.40
C PHE A 501 11.34 1.08 -12.15
N GLN A 502 12.29 0.16 -11.95
CA GLN A 502 13.70 0.56 -11.91
C GLN A 502 14.20 0.93 -13.31
N VAL A 503 14.55 2.21 -13.50
CA VAL A 503 15.22 2.70 -14.71
C VAL A 503 16.56 1.99 -14.85
N LYS A 504 16.80 1.40 -16.01
CA LYS A 504 18.06 0.74 -16.36
C LYS A 504 18.85 1.63 -17.31
N ASP A 505 20.11 1.87 -17.00
CA ASP A 505 21.02 2.54 -17.91
C ASP A 505 21.49 1.56 -18.99
N PHE A 506 21.76 2.05 -20.21
CA PHE A 506 22.37 1.24 -21.26
C PHE A 506 23.74 1.80 -21.64
N LYS A 507 24.60 0.90 -22.12
CA LYS A 507 25.95 1.24 -22.60
C LYS A 507 25.87 2.27 -23.73
N LYS A 508 26.97 2.99 -23.98
CA LYS A 508 27.09 3.93 -25.10
C LYS A 508 26.66 3.26 -26.41
N VAL A 509 25.97 4.02 -27.27
CA VAL A 509 25.40 3.50 -28.54
C VAL A 509 26.44 2.87 -29.43
N GLU A 510 27.62 3.48 -29.55
CA GLU A 510 28.76 2.95 -30.31
C GLU A 510 29.12 1.53 -29.84
N THR A 511 29.28 1.33 -28.53
CA THR A 511 29.56 0.02 -27.94
C THR A 511 28.47 -1.03 -28.26
N VAL A 512 27.22 -0.61 -28.39
CA VAL A 512 26.11 -1.52 -28.78
C VAL A 512 26.17 -1.84 -30.26
N LEU A 513 26.50 -0.87 -31.12
CA LEU A 513 26.65 -1.09 -32.57
C LEU A 513 27.84 -2.01 -32.88
N ASP A 514 28.95 -1.85 -32.18
CA ASP A 514 30.13 -2.72 -32.30
C ASP A 514 29.81 -4.14 -31.83
N ALA A 515 29.04 -4.28 -30.75
CA ALA A 515 28.56 -5.58 -30.29
C ALA A 515 27.62 -6.25 -31.31
N ILE A 516 26.83 -5.47 -32.05
CA ILE A 516 25.99 -5.98 -33.14
C ILE A 516 26.84 -6.45 -34.31
N ASP A 517 27.90 -5.72 -34.66
CA ASP A 517 28.83 -6.14 -35.71
C ASP A 517 29.52 -7.46 -35.34
N SER A 518 30.07 -7.53 -34.12
CA SER A 518 30.69 -8.75 -33.60
C SER A 518 29.72 -9.93 -33.63
N TYR A 519 28.47 -9.72 -33.19
CA TYR A 519 27.42 -10.74 -33.28
C TYR A 519 27.16 -11.17 -34.74
N ASN A 520 27.03 -10.23 -35.66
CA ASN A 520 26.75 -10.53 -37.07
C ASN A 520 27.91 -11.28 -37.75
N SER A 521 29.16 -10.96 -37.42
CA SER A 521 30.33 -11.72 -37.87
C SER A 521 30.33 -13.15 -37.33
N HIS A 522 29.94 -13.36 -36.06
CA HIS A 522 29.78 -14.71 -35.52
C HIS A 522 28.66 -15.48 -36.22
N VAL A 523 27.56 -14.81 -36.58
CA VAL A 523 26.47 -15.41 -37.35
C VAL A 523 26.96 -15.83 -38.75
N ASP A 524 27.80 -15.03 -39.41
CA ASP A 524 28.40 -15.41 -40.69
C ASP A 524 29.19 -16.70 -40.60
N ASN A 525 30.06 -16.83 -39.59
CA ASN A 525 30.81 -18.05 -39.35
C ASN A 525 29.90 -19.26 -39.10
N LYS A 526 28.81 -19.06 -38.35
CA LYS A 526 27.81 -20.13 -38.12
C LYS A 526 27.07 -20.51 -39.41
N ILE A 527 26.73 -19.55 -40.27
CA ILE A 527 26.09 -19.81 -41.56
C ILE A 527 27.04 -20.61 -42.47
N LEU A 528 28.32 -20.25 -42.51
CA LEU A 528 29.34 -20.99 -43.27
C LEU A 528 29.45 -22.44 -42.80
N ASN A 529 29.56 -22.65 -41.48
CA ASN A 529 29.62 -23.99 -40.91
C ASN A 529 28.33 -24.80 -41.16
N TYR A 530 27.17 -24.15 -41.05
CA TYR A 530 25.89 -24.81 -41.33
C TYR A 530 25.78 -25.26 -42.79
N ASN A 531 26.18 -24.42 -43.75
CA ASN A 531 26.19 -24.79 -45.16
C ASN A 531 27.23 -25.90 -45.47
N ARG A 532 28.40 -25.88 -44.80
CA ARG A 532 29.38 -26.97 -44.93
C ARG A 532 28.81 -28.32 -44.47
N GLN A 533 28.05 -28.33 -43.38
CA GLN A 533 27.50 -29.57 -42.81
C GLN A 533 26.29 -30.10 -43.58
N TRP A 534 25.41 -29.23 -44.08
CA TRP A 534 24.09 -29.61 -44.60
C TRP A 534 23.92 -29.35 -46.11
N GLY A 535 24.97 -28.91 -46.79
CA GLY A 535 25.00 -28.64 -48.22
C GLY A 535 24.96 -27.15 -48.57
N GLU A 536 25.50 -26.84 -49.74
CA GLU A 536 25.53 -25.48 -50.29
C GLU A 536 24.09 -24.97 -50.45
N ASN A 537 23.77 -23.81 -49.84
CA ASN A 537 22.43 -23.23 -49.74
C ASN A 537 21.46 -23.84 -48.71
N ALA A 538 21.87 -24.78 -47.85
CA ALA A 538 21.00 -25.32 -46.79
C ALA A 538 20.41 -24.22 -45.88
N HIS A 539 21.19 -23.19 -45.56
CA HIS A 539 20.71 -22.03 -44.81
C HIS A 539 19.55 -21.29 -45.53
N LYS A 540 19.57 -21.17 -46.86
CA LYS A 540 18.53 -20.45 -47.62
C LYS A 540 17.17 -21.15 -47.50
N LYS A 541 17.17 -22.48 -47.42
CA LYS A 541 15.97 -23.32 -47.26
C LYS A 541 15.33 -23.21 -45.86
N LEU A 542 16.03 -22.68 -44.86
CA LEU A 542 15.48 -22.49 -43.52
C LEU A 542 14.47 -21.33 -43.48
N THR A 543 13.36 -21.57 -42.79
CA THR A 543 12.43 -20.50 -42.40
C THR A 543 13.11 -19.50 -41.47
N HIS A 544 12.62 -18.25 -41.43
CA HIS A 544 13.15 -17.23 -40.53
C HIS A 544 13.13 -17.66 -39.05
N THR A 545 12.09 -18.39 -38.63
CA THR A 545 11.98 -18.94 -37.27
C THR A 545 13.09 -19.95 -36.98
N ASN A 546 13.42 -20.83 -37.92
CA ASN A 546 14.50 -21.80 -37.75
C ASN A 546 15.87 -21.12 -37.76
N LYS A 547 16.09 -20.14 -38.67
CA LYS A 547 17.32 -19.31 -38.67
C LYS A 547 17.56 -18.66 -37.32
N ARG A 548 16.50 -18.11 -36.72
CA ARG A 548 16.54 -17.52 -35.37
C ARG A 548 16.86 -18.56 -34.29
N LYS A 549 16.17 -19.70 -34.30
CA LYS A 549 16.36 -20.79 -33.33
C LYS A 549 17.80 -21.30 -33.30
N TYR A 550 18.44 -21.38 -34.46
CA TYR A 550 19.83 -21.84 -34.60
C TYR A 550 20.87 -20.72 -34.47
N GLY A 551 20.45 -19.46 -34.23
CA GLY A 551 21.37 -18.33 -34.15
C GLY A 551 22.07 -18.02 -35.49
N LEU A 552 21.38 -18.28 -36.61
CA LEU A 552 21.83 -18.02 -37.98
C LEU A 552 21.20 -16.75 -38.57
N SER A 553 20.46 -15.98 -37.77
CA SER A 553 19.86 -14.72 -38.20
C SER A 553 20.74 -13.56 -37.81
N LYS A 554 21.18 -12.78 -38.81
CA LYS A 554 21.80 -11.47 -38.59
C LYS A 554 20.79 -10.48 -38.03
N LEU A 555 21.30 -9.49 -37.32
CA LEU A 555 20.56 -8.33 -36.84
C LEU A 555 20.72 -7.16 -37.82
N ASN A 556 19.63 -6.42 -38.04
CA ASN A 556 19.65 -5.23 -38.89
C ASN A 556 20.26 -4.05 -38.12
N LYS A 557 21.55 -3.76 -38.35
CA LYS A 557 22.31 -2.69 -37.70
C LYS A 557 21.65 -1.32 -37.87
N HIS A 558 21.20 -0.97 -39.08
CA HIS A 558 20.57 0.32 -39.35
C HIS A 558 19.30 0.53 -38.52
N ARG A 559 18.44 -0.49 -38.45
CA ARG A 559 17.23 -0.45 -37.61
C ARG A 559 17.58 -0.23 -36.14
N PHE A 560 18.61 -0.91 -35.65
CA PHE A 560 19.09 -0.72 -34.27
C PHE A 560 19.62 0.69 -34.03
N LYS A 561 20.45 1.22 -34.95
CA LYS A 561 20.95 2.59 -34.88
C LYS A 561 19.80 3.60 -34.73
N LEU A 562 18.77 3.51 -35.58
CA LEU A 562 17.60 4.37 -35.48
C LEU A 562 16.89 4.29 -34.12
N VAL A 563 16.73 3.08 -33.59
CA VAL A 563 16.10 2.87 -32.27
C VAL A 563 16.97 3.47 -31.16
N LEU A 564 18.27 3.20 -31.18
CA LEU A 564 19.25 3.69 -30.21
C LEU A 564 19.37 5.22 -30.25
N ASP A 565 19.37 5.83 -31.44
CA ASP A 565 19.41 7.29 -31.61
C ASP A 565 18.15 7.94 -31.03
N ASN A 566 16.98 7.33 -31.21
CA ASN A 566 15.75 7.83 -30.58
C ASN A 566 15.75 7.62 -29.05
N MET A 567 16.32 6.53 -28.55
CA MET A 567 16.52 6.34 -27.10
C MET A 567 17.50 7.36 -26.53
N ASN A 568 18.55 7.73 -27.29
CA ASN A 568 19.50 8.79 -26.95
C ASN A 568 18.86 10.18 -26.91
N LYS A 569 17.79 10.39 -27.67
CA LYS A 569 16.91 11.58 -27.58
C LYS A 569 15.93 11.51 -26.39
N GLY A 570 16.01 10.46 -25.57
CA GLY A 570 15.20 10.28 -24.38
C GLY A 570 13.80 9.71 -24.65
N LYS A 571 13.54 9.15 -25.84
CA LYS A 571 12.25 8.52 -26.16
C LYS A 571 12.17 7.10 -25.58
N SER A 572 10.96 6.70 -25.18
CA SER A 572 10.69 5.33 -24.73
C SER A 572 10.59 4.36 -25.92
N LEU A 573 10.82 3.07 -25.69
CA LEU A 573 10.62 2.05 -26.74
C LEU A 573 9.18 1.98 -27.24
N GLU A 574 8.18 2.35 -26.44
CA GLU A 574 6.78 2.35 -26.89
C GLU A 574 6.50 3.57 -27.79
N THR A 575 7.08 4.73 -27.47
CA THR A 575 7.04 5.92 -28.33
C THR A 575 7.71 5.62 -29.68
N ILE A 576 8.90 5.01 -29.64
CA ILE A 576 9.65 4.61 -30.84
C ILE A 576 8.84 3.62 -31.69
N ARG A 577 8.16 2.66 -31.05
CA ARG A 577 7.27 1.72 -31.75
C ARG A 577 6.19 2.44 -32.54
N HIS A 578 5.56 3.46 -31.95
CA HIS A 578 4.52 4.24 -32.58
C HIS A 578 5.05 5.08 -33.74
N GLU A 579 6.16 5.79 -33.53
CA GLU A 579 6.78 6.66 -34.55
C GLU A 579 7.32 5.85 -35.74
N MET A 580 7.92 4.68 -35.49
CA MET A 580 8.47 3.82 -36.54
C MET A 580 7.42 2.90 -37.18
N GLY A 581 6.14 2.98 -36.77
CA GLY A 581 5.07 2.15 -37.33
C GLY A 581 5.27 0.64 -37.14
N PHE A 582 5.95 0.20 -36.06
CA PHE A 582 6.23 -1.23 -35.89
C PHE A 582 4.94 -2.02 -35.62
N SER A 583 4.73 -3.08 -36.42
CA SER A 583 3.75 -4.10 -36.11
C SER A 583 4.03 -4.75 -34.76
N LYS A 584 2.99 -5.30 -34.12
CA LYS A 584 3.11 -5.92 -32.80
C LYS A 584 4.17 -7.03 -32.78
N SER A 585 4.20 -7.89 -33.80
CA SER A 585 5.19 -8.97 -33.94
C SER A 585 6.61 -8.42 -34.15
N ALA A 586 6.78 -7.42 -35.02
CA ALA A 586 8.07 -6.80 -35.30
C ALA A 586 8.65 -6.08 -34.07
N TYR A 587 7.78 -5.48 -33.22
CA TYR A 587 8.18 -4.86 -31.96
C TYR A 587 8.60 -5.90 -30.91
N TYR A 588 7.84 -6.98 -30.75
CA TYR A 588 8.25 -8.07 -29.84
C TYR A 588 9.59 -8.68 -30.25
N GLN A 589 9.83 -8.80 -31.55
CA GLN A 589 11.11 -9.29 -32.05
C GLN A 589 12.24 -8.29 -31.72
N LEU A 590 12.03 -7.00 -31.99
CA LEU A 590 12.99 -5.95 -31.62
C LEU A 590 13.34 -5.99 -30.13
N LEU A 591 12.34 -6.17 -29.25
CA LEU A 591 12.58 -6.27 -27.80
C LEU A 591 13.45 -7.48 -27.42
N LYS A 592 13.26 -8.63 -28.07
CA LYS A 592 14.11 -9.81 -27.85
C LYS A 592 15.54 -9.53 -28.29
N ASP A 593 15.70 -8.85 -29.42
CA ASP A 593 17.01 -8.57 -30.01
C ASP A 593 17.76 -7.52 -29.19
N LEU A 594 17.07 -6.46 -28.74
CA LEU A 594 17.61 -5.44 -27.82
C LEU A 594 18.03 -6.04 -26.47
N LYS A 595 17.29 -7.03 -25.96
CA LYS A 595 17.61 -7.72 -24.71
C LYS A 595 18.97 -8.44 -24.77
N MET A 596 19.43 -8.84 -25.96
CA MET A 596 20.76 -9.45 -26.13
C MET A 596 21.90 -8.49 -25.78
N PHE A 597 21.62 -7.18 -25.77
CA PHE A 597 22.57 -6.12 -25.48
C PHE A 597 22.19 -5.35 -24.20
N ASP A 598 21.46 -5.99 -23.29
CA ASP A 598 20.98 -5.40 -22.02
C ASP A 598 20.09 -4.16 -22.18
N ILE A 599 19.38 -4.05 -23.31
CA ILE A 599 18.39 -3.00 -23.53
C ILE A 599 16.99 -3.57 -23.29
N TYR A 600 16.31 -3.01 -22.29
CA TYR A 600 14.99 -3.43 -21.82
C TYR A 600 13.95 -2.33 -22.05
N LYS A 601 12.68 -2.62 -21.79
CA LYS A 601 11.60 -1.60 -21.86
C LYS A 601 11.80 -0.42 -20.91
N GLN A 602 12.47 -0.69 -19.79
CA GLN A 602 12.81 0.27 -18.74
C GLN A 602 14.07 1.08 -19.05
N THR A 603 14.71 0.81 -20.19
CA THR A 603 15.92 1.49 -20.60
C THR A 603 15.55 2.81 -21.25
N VAL A 604 15.88 3.91 -20.57
CA VAL A 604 15.61 5.27 -21.03
C VAL A 604 16.75 6.17 -20.58
N LYS A 605 17.15 7.11 -21.43
CA LYS A 605 18.15 8.11 -21.06
C LYS A 605 17.61 9.02 -19.95
N SER A 606 18.36 9.11 -18.87
CA SER A 606 18.13 10.01 -17.74
C SER A 606 19.24 11.05 -17.67
N LYS A 607 19.00 12.19 -17.01
CA LYS A 607 20.04 13.21 -16.80
C LYS A 607 21.11 12.73 -15.82
N PHE A 608 20.71 11.94 -14.82
CA PHE A 608 21.60 11.38 -13.83
C PHE A 608 21.88 9.89 -14.09
N ASN A 609 23.06 9.42 -13.66
CA ASN A 609 23.36 8.00 -13.61
C ASN A 609 22.65 7.39 -12.38
N HIS A 610 21.81 6.38 -12.61
CA HIS A 610 21.02 5.77 -11.55
C HIS A 610 21.60 4.44 -11.04
N TYR A 611 22.76 4.02 -11.55
CA TYR A 611 23.41 2.76 -11.19
C TYR A 611 23.75 2.66 -9.69
N ILE A 612 24.06 3.79 -9.05
CA ILE A 612 24.44 3.84 -7.62
C ILE A 612 23.21 3.67 -6.71
N ILE A 613 22.00 3.83 -7.25
CA ILE A 613 20.77 3.84 -6.43
C ILE A 613 20.31 2.41 -6.18
N LYS A 614 20.55 1.96 -4.94
CA LYS A 614 20.08 0.67 -4.47
C LYS A 614 18.56 0.65 -4.31
N THR A 615 17.99 -0.53 -4.56
CA THR A 615 16.56 -0.80 -4.36
C THR A 615 16.40 -1.76 -3.18
N ASP A 616 16.99 -1.37 -2.05
CA ASP A 616 16.96 -2.08 -0.78
C ASP A 616 16.86 -1.06 0.37
N PHE A 617 16.95 -1.51 1.61
CA PHE A 617 16.82 -0.63 2.78
C PHE A 617 18.17 -0.04 3.21
N SER A 618 19.28 -0.29 2.49
CA SER A 618 20.61 0.12 2.94
C SER A 618 20.71 1.64 3.05
N THR A 619 20.32 2.38 2.01
CA THR A 619 20.42 3.85 2.02
C THR A 619 19.61 4.48 3.15
N TYR A 620 18.46 3.90 3.50
CA TYR A 620 17.66 4.36 4.64
C TYR A 620 18.45 4.22 5.95
N TYR A 621 19.07 3.07 6.18
CA TYR A 621 19.87 2.85 7.39
C TYR A 621 21.20 3.60 7.37
N ASP A 622 21.84 3.75 6.20
CA ASP A 622 23.09 4.49 6.04
C ASP A 622 22.95 5.95 6.50
N ASN A 623 21.77 6.56 6.32
CA ASN A 623 21.48 7.89 6.86
C ASN A 623 21.61 7.97 8.40
N PHE A 624 21.30 6.90 9.13
CA PHE A 624 21.44 6.88 10.60
C PHE A 624 22.90 6.84 11.05
N TYR A 625 23.81 6.39 10.20
CA TYR A 625 25.25 6.34 10.50
C TYR A 625 26.00 7.56 9.97
N THR A 626 25.53 8.14 8.86
CA THR A 626 26.23 9.24 8.16
C THR A 626 25.77 10.62 8.60
N ILE A 627 24.53 10.75 9.10
CA ILE A 627 23.99 12.03 9.57
C ILE A 627 23.91 12.01 11.09
N LYS A 628 24.66 12.91 11.73
CA LYS A 628 24.65 13.07 13.19
C LYS A 628 23.22 13.33 13.69
N ASP A 629 22.81 12.59 14.72
CA ASP A 629 21.49 12.69 15.35
C ASP A 629 20.30 12.46 14.38
N TYR A 630 20.48 11.76 13.25
CA TYR A 630 19.43 11.52 12.25
C TYR A 630 18.13 11.00 12.86
N GLY A 631 18.21 10.05 13.80
CA GLY A 631 17.03 9.51 14.49
C GLY A 631 16.27 10.57 15.30
N LYS A 632 16.96 11.50 15.97
CA LYS A 632 16.33 12.59 16.74
C LYS A 632 15.75 13.68 15.85
N LEU A 633 16.33 13.87 14.66
CA LEU A 633 15.84 14.84 13.67
C LEU A 633 14.64 14.29 12.91
N LEU A 634 14.63 12.98 12.64
CA LEU A 634 13.55 12.29 11.95
C LEU A 634 12.39 11.99 12.88
N PHE A 635 12.64 11.56 14.12
CA PHE A 635 11.59 11.18 15.06
C PHE A 635 11.41 12.29 16.11
N SER A 636 10.16 12.69 16.36
CA SER A 636 9.88 13.69 17.40
C SER A 636 10.34 13.21 18.79
N PRO A 637 10.98 14.07 19.61
CA PRO A 637 11.41 13.73 20.96
C PRO A 637 10.23 13.39 21.89
N ASP A 638 9.02 13.85 21.56
CA ASP A 638 7.81 13.61 22.35
C ASP A 638 7.14 12.26 22.06
N THR A 639 7.84 11.38 21.35
CA THR A 639 7.57 9.94 21.38
C THR A 639 7.87 9.33 22.77
N SER A 640 8.06 10.13 23.82
CA SER A 640 8.30 9.71 25.21
C SER A 640 7.18 8.81 25.80
N VAL A 641 5.93 8.97 25.35
CA VAL A 641 4.83 8.02 25.64
C VAL A 641 5.02 6.69 24.88
N LEU A 642 5.68 6.74 23.73
CA LEU A 642 6.03 5.60 22.87
C LEU A 642 7.45 5.05 23.15
N SER A 643 8.30 5.65 24.00
CA SER A 643 9.75 5.35 24.01
C SER A 643 10.34 4.80 25.30
N LYS A 644 9.64 4.85 26.45
CA LYS A 644 10.25 4.30 27.67
C LYS A 644 10.35 2.76 27.67
N ASP A 645 9.40 2.06 27.03
CA ASP A 645 9.42 0.59 26.95
C ASP A 645 9.75 0.02 25.57
N VAL A 646 9.58 0.79 24.49
CA VAL A 646 9.81 0.33 23.09
C VAL A 646 11.29 0.23 22.73
N PHE A 647 12.18 0.85 23.50
CA PHE A 647 13.63 0.79 23.25
C PHE A 647 14.36 -0.19 24.19
N LYS A 648 13.67 -0.75 25.20
CA LYS A 648 14.25 -1.71 26.15
C LYS A 648 13.84 -3.17 25.90
N ARG A 649 12.76 -3.42 25.15
CA ARG A 649 12.34 -4.75 24.67
C ARG A 649 12.54 -4.84 23.17
#